data_AF-A0A975GI67-F1
#
_entry.id   AF-A0A975GI67-F1
#
_cell.length_a   1.000
_cell.length_b   1.000
_cell.length_c   1.000
_cell.angle_alpha   90.00
_cell.angle_beta   90.00
_cell.angle_gamma   90.00
#
_symmetry.space_group_name_H-M   'P 1'
#
loop_
_entity.id
_entity.type
_entity.pdbx_description
1 polymer ?
#
loop_
_entity_poly.entity_id
_entity_poly.type
_entity_poly.pdbx_seq_one_letter_code
_entity_poly.pdbx_strand_id
1 'polypeptide(L)'
;MKKFCYILFLFYALFIISSSALAAVVKIDPESVNINNVGVGNTFNVNIAIENVTNLGGFEFELQYDNAVITIENDSDVSIGAFLSSSGRSVSLLKNTDTAGLLKAGAFSYGDPIGPDGNGVLIQVTFKVQSLAEGALDLKNVILTDTSAASIAVDTTTDAAVTAIAETLTVQVMPASVTLNNIGNTFDADIMIQGVKNLGSFEFKLQYNPAVVKIANDTDVTLGTFLESTGRTATRLGPNIDNDAGLLEAGAFSFGDQAGPNGSGVLMKIKFTIQSLSAGQLDLKDVLITDISAVSITVDTVKDGNLYIPPDDPIDDTTDDTTYYADKDGDGTPDYLDKCPDDPSKVSPGSCGCGVADTDTDSDGTPDCNDKCSKDPDKVSPGSCGCGVAETDTDNDGTPDCNDKCPKDPAKTEEGTCGCGVADTDTDGDGIPDCNDPCVDDPDNACNGPGLPNDTDGDGVLDSEDGCPNDPNKTQEGTCGCGIADTDTDNDGTLDCNDKCPKDPAKTEEGTCGCGIADTDTDNDGTPDCNDKCPKDPAKTEEGDCGCGIADTDTDNDGTPDCSDPCPDDPENKCDSDNDGISDDKDACPDDPDKTEPGICGCGVADIDSDGDGIFDCNEDDSSSSNCFINTAAHSSMGMLSGIFSFLAVCIGISVRKDRISKK
;
A
#
# COMPACT_ATOMS: atom_id res chain seq x y z
N MET A 1 -9.78 -39.13 2.78
CA MET A 1 -8.97 -38.10 3.46
C MET A 1 -7.67 -37.79 2.68
N LYS A 2 -7.76 -37.42 1.40
CA LYS A 2 -6.60 -36.99 0.57
C LYS A 2 -6.93 -35.89 -0.45
N LYS A 3 -8.06 -35.18 -0.27
CA LYS A 3 -8.43 -34.01 -1.09
C LYS A 3 -8.43 -32.69 -0.30
N PHE A 4 -7.97 -32.71 0.95
CA PHE A 4 -7.91 -31.52 1.84
C PHE A 4 -6.48 -31.00 2.10
N CYS A 5 -5.43 -31.66 1.59
CA CYS A 5 -4.05 -31.19 1.75
C CYS A 5 -3.52 -30.34 0.58
N TYR A 6 -4.11 -30.42 -0.61
CA TYR A 6 -3.61 -29.69 -1.79
C TYR A 6 -4.01 -28.22 -1.83
N ILE A 7 -5.01 -27.81 -1.04
CA ILE A 7 -5.42 -26.40 -0.89
C ILE A 7 -4.58 -25.70 0.20
N LEU A 8 -3.86 -26.45 1.05
CA LEU A 8 -3.00 -25.86 2.09
C LEU A 8 -1.57 -25.56 1.61
N PHE A 9 -1.11 -26.19 0.52
CA PHE A 9 0.23 -25.96 -0.04
C PHE A 9 0.24 -24.97 -1.22
N LEU A 10 -0.86 -24.85 -1.98
CA LEU A 10 -1.02 -23.81 -3.01
C LEU A 10 -1.32 -22.41 -2.44
N PHE A 11 -1.61 -22.31 -1.15
CA PHE A 11 -1.68 -21.04 -0.41
C PHE A 11 -0.38 -20.68 0.33
N TYR A 12 0.62 -21.57 0.35
CA TYR A 12 1.89 -21.35 1.06
C TYR A 12 3.05 -20.95 0.12
N ALA A 13 2.85 -20.99 -1.19
CA ALA A 13 3.86 -20.66 -2.21
C ALA A 13 3.51 -19.42 -3.05
N LEU A 14 2.61 -18.56 -2.57
CA LEU A 14 2.21 -17.31 -3.25
C LEU A 14 2.05 -16.11 -2.31
N PHE A 15 2.79 -16.14 -1.19
CA PHE A 15 2.94 -14.97 -0.31
C PHE A 15 4.31 -14.99 0.40
N ILE A 16 5.38 -15.20 -0.37
CA ILE A 16 6.65 -14.53 -0.06
C ILE A 16 6.67 -13.31 -0.96
N ILE A 17 5.77 -12.36 -0.68
CA ILE A 17 6.12 -10.98 -0.96
C ILE A 17 7.30 -10.76 -0.02
N SER A 18 8.48 -10.52 -0.58
CA SER A 18 9.53 -9.84 0.16
C SER A 18 8.90 -8.54 0.66
N SER A 19 8.32 -8.58 1.85
CA SER A 19 7.99 -7.39 2.61
C SER A 19 9.34 -6.78 2.91
N SER A 20 9.85 -5.99 1.96
CA SER A 20 10.78 -4.90 2.25
C SER A 20 10.05 -4.09 3.31
N ALA A 21 10.35 -4.38 4.57
CA ALA A 21 9.89 -3.57 5.69
C ALA A 21 10.32 -2.15 5.34
N LEU A 22 9.34 -1.27 5.14
CA LEU A 22 9.62 0.16 4.98
C LEU A 22 10.52 0.55 6.16
N ALA A 23 11.70 1.06 5.87
CA ALA A 23 12.66 1.39 6.90
C ALA A 23 12.19 2.65 7.65
N ALA A 24 12.60 2.78 8.91
CA ALA A 24 12.06 3.82 9.78
C ALA A 24 12.58 5.20 9.34
N VAL A 25 11.67 6.16 9.17
CA VAL A 25 11.99 7.55 8.82
C VAL A 25 11.73 8.44 10.03
N VAL A 26 12.67 9.34 10.36
CA VAL A 26 12.47 10.32 11.43
C VAL A 26 12.51 11.73 10.85
N LYS A 27 11.44 12.49 11.04
CA LYS A 27 11.27 13.81 10.41
C LYS A 27 10.83 14.89 11.37
N ILE A 28 11.10 16.12 10.99
CA ILE A 28 10.53 17.30 11.64
C ILE A 28 9.22 17.69 10.94
N ASP A 29 8.16 17.91 11.70
CA ASP A 29 6.82 18.29 11.22
C ASP A 29 6.29 19.53 11.98
N PRO A 30 5.89 20.60 11.28
CA PRO A 30 5.95 20.78 9.82
C PRO A 30 7.37 21.03 9.31
N GLU A 31 7.59 20.73 8.02
CA GLU A 31 8.88 20.91 7.32
C GLU A 31 9.30 22.39 7.24
N SER A 32 8.34 23.31 7.33
CA SER A 32 8.65 24.74 7.51
C SER A 32 7.65 25.46 8.40
N VAL A 33 8.15 26.44 9.17
CA VAL A 33 7.32 27.34 9.99
C VAL A 33 7.61 28.79 9.61
N ASN A 34 6.59 29.52 9.14
CA ASN A 34 6.69 30.96 8.91
C ASN A 34 6.56 31.73 10.23
N ILE A 35 7.68 32.21 10.75
CA ILE A 35 7.73 32.87 12.07
C ILE A 35 7.24 34.33 12.05
N ASN A 36 6.96 34.92 10.89
CA ASN A 36 6.31 36.25 10.83
C ASN A 36 4.89 36.22 11.39
N ASN A 37 4.16 35.13 11.13
CA ASN A 37 2.80 34.95 11.63
C ASN A 37 2.78 34.63 13.14
N VAL A 38 3.91 34.17 13.69
CA VAL A 38 4.08 33.89 15.12
C VAL A 38 4.49 35.17 15.86
N GLY A 39 5.50 35.88 15.35
CA GLY A 39 6.02 37.12 15.93
C GLY A 39 7.05 36.90 17.07
N VAL A 40 7.95 37.86 17.25
CA VAL A 40 9.00 37.82 18.28
C VAL A 40 8.40 37.75 19.68
N GLY A 41 8.93 36.86 20.52
CA GLY A 41 8.50 36.65 21.90
C GLY A 41 7.35 35.65 22.06
N ASN A 42 6.70 35.25 20.96
CA ASN A 42 5.67 34.21 20.97
C ASN A 42 6.28 32.83 20.70
N THR A 43 5.49 31.80 20.95
CA THR A 43 5.92 30.40 20.80
C THR A 43 5.19 29.69 19.67
N PHE A 44 5.83 28.66 19.13
CA PHE A 44 5.25 27.70 18.18
C PHE A 44 5.75 26.30 18.46
N ASN A 45 5.02 25.29 17.98
CA ASN A 45 5.32 23.89 18.24
C ASN A 45 5.84 23.21 16.98
N VAL A 46 6.80 22.32 17.17
CA VAL A 46 7.35 21.43 16.14
C VAL A 46 7.35 20.01 16.70
N ASN A 47 6.93 19.06 15.88
CA ASN A 47 6.92 17.64 16.22
C ASN A 47 8.13 16.95 15.58
N ILE A 48 8.81 16.12 16.35
CA ILE A 48 9.72 15.10 15.83
C ILE A 48 8.88 13.84 15.67
N ALA A 49 8.61 13.47 14.42
CA ALA A 49 7.74 12.35 14.06
C ALA A 49 8.56 11.17 13.50
N ILE A 50 8.00 9.98 13.64
CA ILE A 50 8.54 8.74 13.07
C ILE A 50 7.51 8.11 12.14
N GLU A 51 7.99 7.46 11.09
CA GLU A 51 7.18 6.69 10.15
C GLU A 51 7.77 5.30 9.92
N ASN A 52 6.89 4.34 9.64
CA ASN A 52 7.22 2.97 9.28
C ASN A 52 8.09 2.21 10.30
N VAL A 53 8.06 2.59 11.58
CA VAL A 53 8.83 1.87 12.60
C VAL A 53 8.12 0.59 13.03
N THR A 54 8.91 -0.42 13.41
CA THR A 54 8.38 -1.65 14.03
C THR A 54 9.01 -1.88 15.39
N ASN A 55 8.20 -2.24 16.39
CA ASN A 55 8.55 -2.61 17.75
C ASN A 55 9.39 -1.55 18.49
N LEU A 56 9.07 -0.26 18.33
CA LEU A 56 9.86 0.83 18.91
C LEU A 56 9.95 0.70 20.45
N GLY A 57 11.16 0.56 20.97
CA GLY A 57 11.46 0.48 22.40
C GLY A 57 11.99 1.77 22.99
N GLY A 58 12.79 2.51 22.23
CA GLY A 58 13.31 3.82 22.64
C GLY A 58 13.94 4.58 21.49
N PHE A 59 14.22 5.86 21.73
CA PHE A 59 14.86 6.75 20.77
C PHE A 59 15.71 7.80 21.48
N GLU A 60 16.72 8.30 20.78
CA GLU A 60 17.53 9.47 21.13
C GLU A 60 17.86 10.24 19.85
N PHE A 61 17.90 11.57 19.90
CA PHE A 61 18.34 12.41 18.79
C PHE A 61 18.95 13.72 19.31
N GLU A 62 19.62 14.43 18.40
CA GLU A 62 20.12 15.79 18.59
C GLU A 62 19.47 16.71 17.55
N LEU A 63 18.82 17.79 18.01
CA LEU A 63 18.21 18.80 17.16
C LEU A 63 19.05 20.08 17.24
N GLN A 64 19.69 20.44 16.14
CA GLN A 64 20.46 21.68 16.03
C GLN A 64 19.58 22.79 15.48
N TYR A 65 19.64 23.97 16.11
CA TYR A 65 18.86 25.14 15.72
C TYR A 65 19.63 26.44 15.98
N ASP A 66 19.27 27.53 15.30
CA ASP A 66 19.89 28.83 15.56
C ASP A 66 19.27 29.50 16.81
N ASN A 67 20.01 29.49 17.92
CA ASN A 67 19.61 30.10 19.19
C ASN A 67 19.40 31.62 19.13
N ALA A 68 19.89 32.31 18.09
CA ALA A 68 19.63 33.73 17.86
C ALA A 68 18.27 33.98 17.20
N VAL A 69 17.69 32.97 16.55
CA VAL A 69 16.40 33.04 15.85
C VAL A 69 15.28 32.48 16.71
N ILE A 70 15.50 31.32 17.30
CA ILE A 70 14.54 30.63 18.17
C ILE A 70 15.25 30.02 19.38
N THR A 71 14.59 29.93 20.51
CA THR A 71 15.14 29.32 21.73
C THR A 71 14.14 28.34 22.34
N ILE A 72 14.65 27.39 23.10
CA ILE A 72 13.87 26.65 24.09
C ILE A 72 14.13 27.34 25.44
N GLU A 73 13.08 27.69 26.21
CA GLU A 73 13.27 28.45 27.46
C GLU A 73 13.29 27.55 28.70
N ASN A 74 12.51 26.48 28.67
CA ASN A 74 12.31 25.61 29.82
C ASN A 74 12.35 24.13 29.40
N ASP A 75 12.74 23.25 30.33
CA ASP A 75 12.67 21.80 30.11
C ASP A 75 11.24 21.32 29.80
N SER A 76 10.22 22.06 30.25
CA SER A 76 8.79 21.78 29.97
C SER A 76 8.39 22.03 28.52
N ASP A 77 9.19 22.77 27.76
CA ASP A 77 8.94 23.07 26.35
C ASP A 77 9.25 21.86 25.45
N VAL A 78 9.89 20.83 26.00
CA VAL A 78 10.13 19.55 25.35
C VAL A 78 9.24 18.49 26.01
N SER A 79 8.24 18.03 25.28
CA SER A 79 7.25 17.08 25.77
C SER A 79 7.26 15.80 24.95
N ILE A 80 7.00 14.67 25.60
CA ILE A 80 6.94 13.38 24.92
C ILE A 80 5.64 13.24 24.14
N GLY A 81 5.75 12.79 22.89
CA GLY A 81 4.59 12.44 22.08
C GLY A 81 3.94 11.14 22.57
N ALA A 82 2.67 10.94 22.18
CA ALA A 82 1.88 9.79 22.62
C ALA A 82 2.29 8.47 21.96
N PHE A 83 3.14 8.49 20.94
CA PHE A 83 3.42 7.31 20.13
C PHE A 83 4.09 6.20 20.94
N LEU A 84 5.15 6.51 21.69
CA LEU A 84 5.93 5.53 22.44
C LEU A 84 5.11 4.84 23.57
N SER A 85 4.05 5.48 24.07
CA SER A 85 3.12 4.91 25.06
C SER A 85 1.87 4.28 24.45
N SER A 86 1.68 4.36 23.13
CA SER A 86 0.43 3.94 22.47
C SER A 86 0.16 2.43 22.55
N SER A 87 1.19 1.60 22.71
CA SER A 87 1.04 0.16 22.94
C SER A 87 0.67 -0.19 24.39
N GLY A 88 0.52 0.80 25.27
CA GLY A 88 0.22 0.60 26.70
C GLY A 88 1.45 0.43 27.58
N ARG A 89 2.66 0.59 27.02
CA ARG A 89 3.93 0.55 27.76
C ARG A 89 4.12 1.80 28.61
N SER A 90 4.85 1.65 29.71
CA SER A 90 5.27 2.80 30.54
C SER A 90 6.47 3.47 29.89
N VAL A 91 6.49 4.80 29.87
CA VAL A 91 7.54 5.58 29.19
C VAL A 91 8.29 6.44 30.18
N SER A 92 9.61 6.52 30.01
CA SER A 92 10.49 7.42 30.77
C SER A 92 11.32 8.26 29.82
N LEU A 93 11.38 9.56 30.10
CA LEU A 93 12.23 10.50 29.40
C LEU A 93 13.69 10.25 29.79
N LEU A 94 14.57 10.23 28.78
CA LEU A 94 15.99 10.47 28.99
C LEU A 94 16.15 11.96 29.28
N LYS A 95 17.15 12.33 30.08
CA LYS A 95 17.34 13.73 30.47
C LYS A 95 17.56 14.59 29.21
N ASN A 96 16.63 15.48 28.93
CA ASN A 96 16.82 16.48 27.89
C ASN A 96 17.89 17.46 28.35
N THR A 97 18.86 17.77 27.48
CA THR A 97 19.85 18.81 27.75
C THR A 97 19.84 19.74 26.57
N ASP A 98 19.45 20.99 26.81
CA ASP A 98 19.61 22.07 25.85
C ASP A 98 20.87 22.84 26.17
N THR A 99 21.78 22.91 25.20
CA THR A 99 22.94 23.79 25.22
C THR A 99 22.81 24.74 24.05
N ALA A 100 22.21 25.91 24.29
CA ALA A 100 22.08 27.05 23.36
C ALA A 100 22.26 26.68 21.87
N GLY A 101 21.18 26.23 21.22
CA GLY A 101 21.17 25.84 19.81
C GLY A 101 21.42 24.35 19.54
N LEU A 102 21.45 23.52 20.59
CA LEU A 102 21.51 22.07 20.47
C LEU A 102 20.66 21.41 21.56
N LEU A 103 19.53 20.84 21.15
CA LEU A 103 18.68 20.02 22.01
C LEU A 103 19.07 18.54 21.85
N LYS A 104 19.50 17.90 22.93
CA LYS A 104 19.59 16.44 22.99
C LYS A 104 18.41 15.88 23.76
N ALA A 105 17.62 15.02 23.13
CA ALA A 105 16.39 14.48 23.70
C ALA A 105 16.18 13.01 23.36
N GLY A 106 15.46 12.30 24.23
CA GLY A 106 15.19 10.89 24.02
C GLY A 106 14.24 10.31 25.06
N ALA A 107 13.74 9.12 24.80
CA ALA A 107 12.89 8.39 25.73
C ALA A 107 12.96 6.89 25.47
N PHE A 108 12.62 6.11 26.50
CA PHE A 108 12.49 4.66 26.37
C PHE A 108 11.24 4.14 27.08
N SER A 109 10.75 3.00 26.63
CA SER A 109 9.56 2.34 27.15
C SER A 109 9.87 0.99 27.77
N TYR A 110 9.15 0.63 28.84
CA TYR A 110 9.30 -0.64 29.56
C TYR A 110 7.93 -1.23 29.96
N GLY A 111 7.92 -2.54 30.20
CA GLY A 111 6.71 -3.33 30.50
C GLY A 111 6.33 -4.29 29.36
N ASP A 112 5.12 -4.84 29.43
CA ASP A 112 4.47 -5.62 28.37
C ASP A 112 3.28 -4.79 27.85
N PRO A 113 2.88 -4.82 26.56
CA PRO A 113 3.27 -5.70 25.44
C PRO A 113 4.41 -5.12 24.57
N ILE A 114 4.61 -5.61 23.33
CA ILE A 114 5.61 -5.12 22.35
C ILE A 114 5.50 -3.60 22.09
N GLY A 115 6.56 -3.02 21.51
CA GLY A 115 6.61 -1.61 21.14
C GLY A 115 5.58 -1.27 20.07
N PRO A 116 5.19 0.01 19.93
CA PRO A 116 4.31 0.44 18.87
C PRO A 116 4.95 0.27 17.48
N ASP A 117 4.10 -0.04 16.50
CA ASP A 117 4.42 -0.10 15.07
C ASP A 117 3.74 1.08 14.34
N GLY A 118 4.31 1.51 13.22
CA GLY A 118 3.72 2.51 12.32
C GLY A 118 4.25 3.92 12.54
N ASN A 119 3.35 4.90 12.52
CA ASN A 119 3.70 6.32 12.47
C ASN A 119 3.22 7.05 13.72
N GLY A 120 3.97 8.07 14.16
CA GLY A 120 3.50 8.95 15.22
C GLY A 120 4.52 9.96 15.70
N VAL A 121 4.11 10.78 16.67
CA VAL A 121 4.97 11.82 17.26
C VAL A 121 5.80 11.23 18.40
N LEU A 122 7.13 11.39 18.31
CA LEU A 122 8.08 11.00 19.34
C LEU A 122 8.22 12.09 20.41
N ILE A 123 8.47 13.33 19.98
CA ILE A 123 8.63 14.51 20.86
C ILE A 123 7.94 15.71 20.21
N GLN A 124 7.35 16.57 21.01
CA GLN A 124 6.94 17.92 20.63
C GLN A 124 7.85 18.93 21.33
N VAL A 125 8.46 19.81 20.54
CA VAL A 125 9.32 20.91 20.98
C VAL A 125 8.58 22.23 20.79
N THR A 126 8.53 23.04 21.83
CA THR A 126 7.99 24.40 21.81
C THR A 126 9.15 25.38 21.72
N PHE A 127 9.22 26.11 20.61
CA PHE A 127 10.23 27.15 20.40
C PHE A 127 9.63 28.52 20.67
N LYS A 128 10.43 29.42 21.26
CA LYS A 128 10.13 30.85 21.34
C LYS A 128 10.94 31.62 20.31
N VAL A 129 10.28 32.50 19.57
CA VAL A 129 10.92 33.33 18.54
C VAL A 129 11.73 34.44 19.21
N GLN A 130 13.04 34.46 18.95
CA GLN A 130 13.99 35.50 19.40
C GLN A 130 14.18 36.61 18.35
N SER A 131 14.20 36.25 17.06
CA SER A 131 14.30 37.19 15.95
C SER A 131 13.58 36.69 14.70
N LEU A 132 13.24 37.60 13.79
CA LEU A 132 12.58 37.29 12.52
C LEU A 132 13.63 37.17 11.41
N ALA A 133 14.45 36.14 11.53
CA ALA A 133 15.43 35.72 10.54
C ALA A 133 15.16 34.25 10.15
N GLU A 134 15.69 33.82 9.01
CA GLU A 134 15.63 32.42 8.62
C GLU A 134 16.60 31.59 9.46
N GLY A 135 16.25 30.33 9.71
CA GLY A 135 17.07 29.42 10.49
C GLY A 135 16.74 27.96 10.16
N ALA A 136 17.76 27.10 10.19
CA ALA A 136 17.59 25.67 9.97
C ALA A 136 17.26 24.94 11.29
N LEU A 137 16.52 23.84 11.17
CA LEU A 137 16.27 22.84 12.19
C LEU A 137 16.85 21.51 11.67
N ASP A 138 18.04 21.14 12.13
CA ASP A 138 18.72 19.93 11.64
C ASP A 138 18.58 18.78 12.64
N LEU A 139 18.09 17.63 12.20
CA LEU A 139 18.11 16.38 12.97
C LEU A 139 19.44 15.66 12.79
N LYS A 140 20.10 15.35 13.90
CA LYS A 140 21.41 14.67 13.95
C LYS A 140 21.39 13.54 14.96
N ASN A 141 22.30 12.59 14.77
CA ASN A 141 22.58 11.52 15.73
C ASN A 141 21.32 10.76 16.20
N VAL A 142 20.41 10.47 15.26
CA VAL A 142 19.17 9.72 15.55
C VAL A 142 19.50 8.26 15.82
N ILE A 143 19.12 7.78 17.00
CA ILE A 143 19.28 6.41 17.45
C ILE A 143 17.89 5.87 17.79
N LEU A 144 17.52 4.76 17.17
CA LEU A 144 16.30 4.03 17.49
C LEU A 144 16.64 2.64 18.01
N THR A 145 15.90 2.18 19.02
CA THR A 145 16.01 0.81 19.53
C THR A 145 14.65 0.15 19.64
N ASP A 146 14.62 -1.17 19.50
CA ASP A 146 13.45 -1.97 19.75
C ASP A 146 13.26 -2.26 21.26
N THR A 147 12.17 -2.94 21.63
CA THR A 147 11.91 -3.27 23.05
C THR A 147 12.91 -4.25 23.69
N SER A 148 13.77 -4.89 22.89
CA SER A 148 14.90 -5.71 23.33
C SER A 148 16.24 -4.95 23.38
N ALA A 149 16.20 -3.64 23.09
CA ALA A 149 17.35 -2.75 22.93
C ALA A 149 18.24 -3.04 21.71
N ALA A 150 17.72 -3.79 20.71
CA ALA A 150 18.38 -3.92 19.42
C ALA A 150 18.19 -2.63 18.60
N SER A 151 19.23 -2.21 17.86
CA SER A 151 19.14 -1.02 17.01
C SER A 151 18.14 -1.22 15.87
N ILE A 152 17.28 -0.24 15.65
CA ILE A 152 16.42 -0.14 14.47
C ILE A 152 17.13 0.76 13.46
N ALA A 153 17.23 0.31 12.20
CA ALA A 153 17.82 1.12 11.14
C ALA A 153 16.95 2.35 10.84
N VAL A 154 17.58 3.52 10.78
CA VAL A 154 16.97 4.76 10.30
C VAL A 154 17.37 4.90 8.83
N ASP A 155 16.38 5.01 7.96
CA ASP A 155 16.59 5.11 6.52
C ASP A 155 16.99 6.54 6.14
N THR A 156 16.12 7.48 6.51
CA THR A 156 16.26 8.89 6.21
C THR A 156 15.86 9.73 7.40
N THR A 157 16.51 10.88 7.51
CA THR A 157 16.11 11.96 8.41
C THR A 157 15.73 13.17 7.59
N THR A 158 14.57 13.78 7.89
CA THR A 158 14.12 15.00 7.20
C THR A 158 14.22 16.19 8.14
N ASP A 159 15.07 17.14 7.75
CA ASP A 159 15.26 18.43 8.44
C ASP A 159 14.08 19.38 8.18
N ALA A 160 14.07 20.53 8.86
CA ALA A 160 13.08 21.58 8.64
C ALA A 160 13.72 22.97 8.69
N ALA A 161 12.92 24.00 8.42
CA ALA A 161 13.37 25.38 8.51
C ALA A 161 12.33 26.29 9.17
N VAL A 162 12.80 27.31 9.87
CA VAL A 162 12.00 28.50 10.17
C VAL A 162 12.24 29.55 9.08
N THR A 163 11.15 30.05 8.51
CA THR A 163 11.18 31.05 7.43
C THR A 163 10.71 32.41 7.94
N ALA A 164 11.40 33.46 7.51
CA ALA A 164 11.03 34.84 7.80
C ALA A 164 11.05 35.65 6.50
N ILE A 165 9.89 35.78 5.87
CA ILE A 165 9.73 36.63 4.69
C ILE A 165 9.81 38.09 5.14
N ALA A 166 10.72 38.90 4.61
CA ALA A 166 10.72 40.34 4.89
C ALA A 166 9.44 40.97 4.32
N GLU A 167 8.42 41.20 5.15
CA GLU A 167 7.29 42.05 4.77
C GLU A 167 7.82 43.48 4.55
N THR A 168 7.61 44.03 3.35
CA THR A 168 7.97 45.41 3.03
C THR A 168 7.04 46.38 3.76
N LEU A 169 7.59 47.30 4.55
CA LEU A 169 6.80 48.31 5.26
C LEU A 169 6.16 49.28 4.25
N THR A 170 4.85 49.22 4.12
CA THR A 170 4.09 50.05 3.16
C THR A 170 3.16 51.02 3.88
N VAL A 171 3.10 52.27 3.42
CA VAL A 171 2.08 53.26 3.83
C VAL A 171 1.29 53.70 2.60
N GLN A 172 -0.04 53.64 2.66
CA GLN A 172 -0.89 53.87 1.48
C GLN A 172 -2.21 54.57 1.80
N VAL A 173 -2.77 55.25 0.80
CA VAL A 173 -4.15 55.79 0.84
C VAL A 173 -5.14 54.70 0.43
N MET A 174 -6.18 54.49 1.24
CA MET A 174 -7.25 53.52 1.01
C MET A 174 -8.64 54.17 1.03
N PRO A 175 -9.53 53.85 0.07
CA PRO A 175 -9.25 53.02 -1.09
C PRO A 175 -8.26 53.71 -2.05
N ALA A 176 -7.50 52.92 -2.83
CA ALA A 176 -6.51 53.44 -3.76
C ALA A 176 -7.11 54.30 -4.89
N SER A 177 -8.42 54.25 -5.08
CA SER A 177 -9.14 55.02 -6.10
C SER A 177 -10.55 55.37 -5.62
N VAL A 178 -10.96 56.63 -5.79
CA VAL A 178 -12.28 57.13 -5.41
C VAL A 178 -12.94 57.84 -6.60
N THR A 179 -14.20 57.50 -6.88
CA THR A 179 -15.01 58.18 -7.91
C THR A 179 -15.77 59.38 -7.32
N LEU A 180 -15.69 60.54 -7.96
CA LEU A 180 -16.29 61.79 -7.51
C LEU A 180 -17.68 61.99 -8.13
N ASN A 181 -18.76 61.68 -7.40
CA ASN A 181 -20.11 61.65 -7.99
C ASN A 181 -20.82 63.01 -8.02
N ASN A 182 -20.77 63.78 -6.92
CA ASN A 182 -21.50 65.05 -6.82
C ASN A 182 -20.69 66.09 -6.03
N ILE A 183 -20.68 67.33 -6.51
CA ILE A 183 -20.11 68.46 -5.78
C ILE A 183 -20.86 68.65 -4.46
N GLY A 184 -20.11 68.82 -3.36
CA GLY A 184 -20.63 68.97 -2.00
C GLY A 184 -20.79 67.65 -1.23
N ASN A 185 -20.76 66.49 -1.90
CA ASN A 185 -20.72 65.21 -1.21
C ASN A 185 -19.36 64.98 -0.54
N THR A 186 -19.32 64.04 0.41
CA THR A 186 -18.11 63.66 1.11
C THR A 186 -17.71 62.22 0.83
N PHE A 187 -16.41 61.92 0.90
CA PHE A 187 -15.89 60.56 0.92
C PHE A 187 -14.78 60.42 1.98
N ASP A 188 -14.54 59.20 2.43
CA ASP A 188 -13.50 58.87 3.40
C ASP A 188 -12.28 58.28 2.69
N ALA A 189 -11.09 58.69 3.13
CA ALA A 189 -9.79 58.18 2.72
C ALA A 189 -8.97 57.85 3.97
N ASP A 190 -8.63 56.58 4.14
CA ASP A 190 -7.88 56.04 5.26
C ASP A 190 -6.40 55.94 4.88
N ILE A 191 -5.51 56.48 5.72
CA ILE A 191 -4.07 56.23 5.64
C ILE A 191 -3.79 54.91 6.36
N MET A 192 -3.34 53.91 5.61
CA MET A 192 -3.10 52.55 6.10
C MET A 192 -1.61 52.23 6.12
N ILE A 193 -1.16 51.52 7.14
CA ILE A 193 0.20 50.97 7.26
C ILE A 193 0.15 49.44 7.15
N GLN A 194 1.17 48.83 6.58
CA GLN A 194 1.31 47.38 6.45
C GLN A 194 2.75 46.94 6.76
N GLY A 195 2.91 45.83 7.49
CA GLY A 195 4.22 45.26 7.81
C GLY A 195 5.05 46.02 8.85
N VAL A 196 4.45 46.89 9.67
CA VAL A 196 5.20 47.66 10.69
C VAL A 196 5.52 46.80 11.91
N LYS A 197 6.64 47.09 12.58
CA LYS A 197 7.00 46.48 13.87
C LYS A 197 7.13 47.56 14.94
N ASN A 198 6.54 47.31 16.10
CA ASN A 198 6.64 48.10 17.33
C ASN A 198 6.33 49.59 17.12
N LEU A 199 5.28 49.90 16.35
CA LEU A 199 4.93 51.27 15.97
C LEU A 199 4.71 52.15 17.22
N GLY A 200 5.41 53.29 17.29
CA GLY A 200 5.28 54.25 18.39
C GLY A 200 4.66 55.57 17.98
N SER A 201 5.06 56.10 16.83
CA SER A 201 4.51 57.34 16.28
C SER A 201 4.56 57.35 14.75
N PHE A 202 3.74 58.22 14.16
CA PHE A 202 3.78 58.52 12.74
C PHE A 202 3.46 59.99 12.48
N GLU A 203 3.97 60.51 11.38
CA GLU A 203 3.67 61.81 10.81
C GLU A 203 3.70 61.70 9.29
N PHE A 204 2.79 62.40 8.60
CA PHE A 204 2.78 62.47 7.14
C PHE A 204 2.22 63.80 6.67
N LYS A 205 2.52 64.12 5.41
CA LYS A 205 1.85 65.16 4.64
C LYS A 205 1.04 64.53 3.53
N LEU A 206 -0.17 65.04 3.32
CA LEU A 206 -1.02 64.65 2.22
C LEU A 206 -1.30 65.88 1.35
N GLN A 207 -0.78 65.86 0.13
CA GLN A 207 -1.03 66.90 -0.86
C GLN A 207 -2.24 66.50 -1.71
N TYR A 208 -3.18 67.42 -1.88
CA TYR A 208 -4.36 67.29 -2.72
C TYR A 208 -4.58 68.56 -3.53
N ASN A 209 -5.44 68.49 -4.56
CA ASN A 209 -5.83 69.67 -5.33
C ASN A 209 -7.01 70.36 -4.64
N PRO A 210 -6.85 71.59 -4.11
CA PRO A 210 -7.89 72.29 -3.35
C PRO A 210 -9.09 72.72 -4.22
N ALA A 211 -8.92 72.77 -5.54
CA ALA A 211 -10.01 73.00 -6.48
C ALA A 211 -10.91 71.76 -6.65
N VAL A 212 -10.40 70.56 -6.33
CA VAL A 212 -11.12 69.28 -6.50
C VAL A 212 -11.73 68.81 -5.20
N VAL A 213 -10.98 68.87 -4.10
CA VAL A 213 -11.44 68.45 -2.77
C VAL A 213 -10.96 69.41 -1.69
N LYS A 214 -11.67 69.47 -0.57
CA LYS A 214 -11.22 70.12 0.68
C LYS A 214 -11.52 69.27 1.88
N ILE A 215 -10.82 69.53 2.97
CA ILE A 215 -11.16 68.99 4.29
C ILE A 215 -11.91 70.09 5.04
N ALA A 216 -13.17 69.85 5.41
CA ALA A 216 -14.05 70.91 5.87
C ALA A 216 -13.74 71.35 7.31
N ASN A 217 -13.41 70.41 8.19
CA ASN A 217 -13.16 70.67 9.61
C ASN A 217 -12.03 69.80 10.17
N ASP A 218 -11.40 70.24 11.26
CA ASP A 218 -10.41 69.43 12.00
C ASP A 218 -10.98 68.09 12.52
N THR A 219 -12.31 68.01 12.68
CA THR A 219 -13.02 66.79 13.09
C THR A 219 -13.16 65.77 11.96
N ASP A 220 -12.91 66.19 10.71
CA ASP A 220 -12.93 65.31 9.53
C ASP A 220 -11.63 64.52 9.37
N VAL A 221 -10.61 64.83 10.17
CA VAL A 221 -9.37 64.04 10.28
C VAL A 221 -9.39 63.33 11.63
N THR A 222 -9.52 62.02 11.68
CA THR A 222 -9.62 61.29 12.96
C THR A 222 -8.56 60.19 13.05
N LEU A 223 -8.05 59.97 14.26
CA LEU A 223 -7.05 58.95 14.50
C LEU A 223 -7.66 57.56 14.28
N GLY A 224 -6.94 56.68 13.57
CA GLY A 224 -7.31 55.28 13.45
C GLY A 224 -7.03 54.51 14.74
N THR A 225 -7.64 53.34 14.89
CA THR A 225 -7.54 52.53 16.13
C THR A 225 -6.23 51.76 16.23
N PHE A 226 -5.43 51.69 15.16
CA PHE A 226 -4.28 50.79 15.10
C PHE A 226 -3.22 51.14 16.15
N LEU A 227 -2.92 52.43 16.34
CA LEU A 227 -1.90 52.89 17.29
C LEU A 227 -2.27 52.61 18.76
N GLU A 228 -3.54 52.37 19.06
CA GLU A 228 -4.07 52.04 20.40
C GLU A 228 -4.33 50.53 20.58
N SER A 229 -4.14 49.73 19.54
CA SER A 229 -4.57 48.33 19.51
C SER A 229 -3.87 47.41 20.52
N THR A 230 -2.69 47.80 21.03
CA THR A 230 -1.96 47.10 22.09
C THR A 230 -2.32 47.57 23.50
N GLY A 231 -3.33 48.42 23.64
CA GLY A 231 -3.71 49.03 24.92
C GLY A 231 -2.84 50.23 25.31
N ARG A 232 -2.00 50.73 24.39
CA ARG A 232 -1.33 52.03 24.52
C ARG A 232 -2.34 53.17 24.39
N THR A 233 -2.06 54.29 25.03
CA THR A 233 -2.85 55.52 24.84
C THR A 233 -2.24 56.31 23.70
N ALA A 234 -3.01 56.66 22.67
CA ALA A 234 -2.53 57.48 21.57
C ALA A 234 -3.03 58.92 21.67
N THR A 235 -2.27 59.84 21.11
CA THR A 235 -2.63 61.24 21.00
C THR A 235 -2.30 61.73 19.60
N ARG A 236 -3.32 62.30 18.95
CA ARG A 236 -3.20 62.90 17.62
C ARG A 236 -2.37 64.20 17.68
N LEU A 237 -1.46 64.36 16.74
CA LEU A 237 -0.73 65.61 16.43
C LEU A 237 -1.34 66.23 15.17
N GLY A 238 -1.74 67.50 15.25
CA GLY A 238 -2.54 68.15 14.21
C GLY A 238 -4.04 67.82 14.30
N PRO A 239 -4.80 67.96 13.20
CA PRO A 239 -4.35 68.23 11.84
C PRO A 239 -4.00 69.71 11.64
N ASN A 240 -3.05 69.98 10.76
CA ASN A 240 -2.85 71.30 10.18
C ASN A 240 -3.38 71.26 8.74
N ILE A 241 -4.55 71.86 8.52
CA ILE A 241 -5.25 71.85 7.24
C ILE A 241 -5.03 73.19 6.55
N ASP A 242 -4.33 73.19 5.42
CA ASP A 242 -4.20 74.33 4.53
C ASP A 242 -4.95 74.03 3.22
N ASN A 243 -6.24 74.37 3.19
CA ASN A 243 -7.07 74.21 2.00
C ASN A 243 -6.74 75.22 0.89
N ASP A 244 -5.94 76.26 1.15
CA ASP A 244 -5.48 77.19 0.10
C ASP A 244 -4.28 76.59 -0.65
N ALA A 245 -3.37 75.93 0.08
CA ALA A 245 -2.23 75.20 -0.48
C ALA A 245 -2.57 73.76 -0.91
N GLY A 246 -3.73 73.22 -0.49
CA GLY A 246 -4.11 71.83 -0.72
C GLY A 246 -3.28 70.84 0.08
N LEU A 247 -2.92 71.18 1.32
CA LEU A 247 -2.02 70.40 2.15
C LEU A 247 -2.69 70.01 3.47
N LEU A 248 -2.50 68.77 3.88
CA LEU A 248 -2.79 68.28 5.23
C LEU A 248 -1.49 67.77 5.84
N GLU A 249 -1.16 68.24 7.04
CA GLU A 249 -0.10 67.65 7.87
C GLU A 249 -0.74 67.07 9.13
N ALA A 250 -0.51 65.79 9.37
CA ALA A 250 -1.12 65.06 10.48
C ALA A 250 -0.21 63.94 10.98
N GLY A 251 -0.33 63.63 12.26
CA GLY A 251 0.40 62.54 12.88
C GLY A 251 -0.24 62.10 14.19
N ALA A 252 0.40 61.15 14.85
CA ALA A 252 0.07 60.77 16.22
C ALA A 252 1.24 60.04 16.86
N PHE A 253 1.28 60.05 18.18
CA PHE A 253 2.20 59.24 18.97
C PHE A 253 1.45 58.53 20.08
N SER A 254 2.03 57.44 20.60
CA SER A 254 1.46 56.68 21.70
C SER A 254 2.41 56.55 22.87
N PHE A 255 1.85 56.45 24.07
CA PHE A 255 2.58 56.22 25.31
C PHE A 255 1.92 55.13 26.16
N GLY A 256 2.71 54.52 27.03
CA GLY A 256 2.34 53.37 27.86
C GLY A 256 3.45 52.33 27.93
N ASP A 257 3.29 51.36 28.82
CA ASP A 257 4.30 50.32 29.07
C ASP A 257 4.17 49.11 28.12
N GLN A 258 3.06 49.01 27.38
CA GLN A 258 2.80 47.92 26.43
C GLN A 258 3.65 48.07 25.15
N ALA A 259 3.95 46.97 24.47
CA ALA A 259 4.64 47.02 23.17
C ALA A 259 3.84 47.83 22.13
N GLY A 260 4.53 48.43 21.16
CA GLY A 260 3.89 49.05 20.00
C GLY A 260 3.22 48.00 19.10
N PRO A 261 2.14 48.35 18.37
CA PRO A 261 1.49 47.43 17.45
C PRO A 261 2.42 46.98 16.32
N ASN A 262 2.23 45.72 15.91
CA ASN A 262 2.87 45.08 14.77
C ASN A 262 1.83 44.82 13.66
N GLY A 263 2.28 44.65 12.42
CA GLY A 263 1.44 44.23 11.30
C GLY A 263 0.82 45.41 10.55
N SER A 264 -0.49 45.34 10.32
CA SER A 264 -1.21 46.27 9.43
C SER A 264 -2.41 46.93 10.11
N GLY A 265 -2.71 48.17 9.75
CA GLY A 265 -3.90 48.85 10.25
C GLY A 265 -4.06 50.30 9.78
N VAL A 266 -5.18 50.91 10.16
CA VAL A 266 -5.48 52.31 9.80
C VAL A 266 -4.81 53.26 10.78
N LEU A 267 -3.95 54.14 10.26
CA LEU A 267 -3.28 55.19 11.00
C LEU A 267 -4.19 56.43 11.18
N MET A 268 -4.81 56.91 10.11
CA MET A 268 -5.62 58.13 10.12
C MET A 268 -6.79 57.98 9.15
N LYS A 269 -7.96 58.50 9.50
CA LYS A 269 -9.12 58.59 8.62
C LYS A 269 -9.37 60.05 8.23
N ILE A 270 -9.53 60.32 6.95
CA ILE A 270 -9.68 61.68 6.42
C ILE A 270 -10.95 61.75 5.59
N LYS A 271 -11.86 62.66 5.95
CA LYS A 271 -13.07 62.93 5.18
C LYS A 271 -12.90 64.17 4.31
N PHE A 272 -13.01 63.96 3.00
CA PHE A 272 -12.95 65.02 2.00
C PHE A 272 -14.35 65.44 1.57
N THR A 273 -14.53 66.73 1.29
CA THR A 273 -15.70 67.29 0.60
C THR A 273 -15.32 67.63 -0.83
N ILE A 274 -16.12 67.18 -1.79
CA ILE A 274 -15.90 67.38 -3.22
C ILE A 274 -16.22 68.84 -3.60
N GLN A 275 -15.28 69.54 -4.22
CA GLN A 275 -15.42 70.92 -4.71
C GLN A 275 -15.71 70.98 -6.22
N SER A 276 -15.10 70.08 -7.00
CA SER A 276 -15.34 69.97 -8.44
C SER A 276 -15.22 68.52 -8.90
N LEU A 277 -15.86 68.21 -10.03
CA LEU A 277 -15.74 66.91 -10.69
C LEU A 277 -14.55 66.99 -11.65
N SER A 278 -13.36 66.76 -11.13
CA SER A 278 -12.13 66.70 -11.94
C SER A 278 -11.22 65.61 -11.39
N ALA A 279 -10.50 64.93 -12.27
CA ALA A 279 -9.53 63.92 -11.83
C ALA A 279 -8.42 64.59 -10.99
N GLY A 280 -7.89 63.85 -10.03
CA GLY A 280 -6.88 64.35 -9.10
C GLY A 280 -6.16 63.22 -8.38
N GLN A 281 -5.27 63.59 -7.47
CA GLN A 281 -4.52 62.64 -6.64
C GLN A 281 -4.50 63.10 -5.18
N LEU A 282 -4.32 62.13 -4.30
CA LEU A 282 -4.03 62.26 -2.88
C LEU A 282 -2.62 61.73 -2.66
N ASP A 283 -1.64 62.64 -2.71
CA ASP A 283 -0.20 62.35 -2.78
C ASP A 283 0.43 62.38 -1.38
N LEU A 284 0.94 61.24 -0.91
CA LEU A 284 1.53 61.07 0.40
C LEU A 284 3.02 61.44 0.38
N LYS A 285 3.39 62.39 1.23
CA LYS A 285 4.75 62.92 1.34
C LYS A 285 5.24 62.95 2.77
N ASP A 286 6.56 63.02 2.92
CA ASP A 286 7.24 63.18 4.20
C ASP A 286 6.74 62.19 5.27
N VAL A 287 6.49 60.93 4.87
CA VAL A 287 6.01 59.89 5.78
C VAL A 287 7.15 59.51 6.73
N LEU A 288 6.97 59.84 8.00
CA LEU A 288 7.89 59.51 9.09
C LEU A 288 7.20 58.54 10.04
N ILE A 289 7.82 57.39 10.25
CA ILE A 289 7.36 56.37 11.18
C ILE A 289 8.45 56.16 12.24
N THR A 290 8.09 56.00 13.50
CA THR A 290 9.03 55.60 14.56
C THR A 290 8.53 54.43 15.37
N ASP A 291 9.45 53.73 16.01
CA ASP A 291 9.12 52.79 17.09
C ASP A 291 8.72 53.53 18.39
N ILE A 292 8.37 52.78 19.44
CA ILE A 292 8.03 53.32 20.77
C ILE A 292 9.21 54.01 21.48
N SER A 293 10.44 53.79 21.01
CA SER A 293 11.67 54.44 21.49
C SER A 293 12.02 55.71 20.71
N ALA A 294 11.12 56.14 19.81
CA ALA A 294 11.31 57.26 18.88
C ALA A 294 12.46 57.05 17.88
N VAL A 295 12.82 55.80 17.57
CA VAL A 295 13.76 55.45 16.50
C VAL A 295 13.01 55.37 15.19
N SER A 296 13.52 56.05 14.15
CA SER A 296 12.91 56.06 12.82
C SER A 296 12.90 54.67 12.18
N ILE A 297 11.74 54.26 11.66
CA ILE A 297 11.56 53.04 10.86
C ILE A 297 11.51 53.45 9.39
N THR A 298 12.30 52.78 8.55
CA THR A 298 12.32 53.07 7.10
C THR A 298 11.08 52.50 6.44
N VAL A 299 10.33 53.34 5.71
CA VAL A 299 9.18 52.91 4.90
C VAL A 299 9.69 52.48 3.53
N ASP A 300 9.42 51.24 3.14
CA ASP A 300 9.89 50.65 1.88
C ASP A 300 9.06 51.11 0.68
N THR A 301 7.76 51.32 0.88
CA THR A 301 6.84 51.71 -0.20
C THR A 301 5.79 52.69 0.29
N VAL A 302 5.55 53.76 -0.48
CA VAL A 302 4.45 54.71 -0.27
C VAL A 302 3.53 54.66 -1.49
N LYS A 303 2.22 54.55 -1.28
CA LYS A 303 1.22 54.52 -2.38
C LYS A 303 0.16 55.60 -2.23
N ASP A 304 0.03 56.40 -3.27
CA ASP A 304 -0.91 57.51 -3.36
C ASP A 304 -2.33 57.05 -3.67
N GLY A 305 -3.31 57.92 -3.42
CA GLY A 305 -4.71 57.72 -3.81
C GLY A 305 -5.03 58.45 -5.12
N ASN A 306 -5.89 57.87 -5.95
CA ASN A 306 -6.37 58.49 -7.18
C ASN A 306 -7.84 58.94 -7.06
N LEU A 307 -8.17 60.11 -7.61
CA LEU A 307 -9.53 60.61 -7.73
C LEU A 307 -9.95 60.59 -9.20
N TYR A 308 -11.07 59.95 -9.49
CA TYR A 308 -11.63 59.85 -10.84
C TYR A 308 -12.96 60.57 -10.92
N ILE A 309 -13.24 61.14 -12.08
CA ILE A 309 -14.60 61.53 -12.42
C ILE A 309 -15.36 60.30 -12.93
N PRO A 310 -16.65 60.16 -12.61
CA PRO A 310 -17.51 59.28 -13.37
C PRO A 310 -17.44 59.71 -14.85
N PRO A 311 -17.48 58.77 -15.80
CA PRO A 311 -17.56 59.12 -17.21
C PRO A 311 -18.75 60.06 -17.43
N ASP A 312 -18.52 61.15 -18.17
CA ASP A 312 -19.54 62.18 -18.45
C ASP A 312 -20.78 61.53 -19.10
N ASP A 313 -21.88 61.51 -18.37
CA ASP A 313 -23.21 61.27 -18.95
C ASP A 313 -23.88 62.65 -19.13
N PRO A 314 -24.14 63.11 -20.38
CA PRO A 314 -24.67 64.44 -20.61
C PRO A 314 -26.17 64.49 -20.32
N ILE A 315 -26.57 65.20 -19.28
CA ILE A 315 -27.96 65.67 -19.16
C ILE A 315 -28.07 67.01 -19.89
N ASP A 316 -28.66 66.97 -21.09
CA ASP A 316 -29.17 68.15 -21.81
C ASP A 316 -30.61 68.43 -21.38
N ASP A 317 -30.82 69.63 -20.81
CA ASP A 317 -32.13 70.22 -20.59
C ASP A 317 -32.52 71.02 -21.84
N THR A 318 -33.63 70.61 -22.46
CA THR A 318 -34.37 71.25 -23.55
C THR A 318 -33.92 70.97 -24.99
N THR A 319 -34.30 69.82 -25.54
CA THR A 319 -35.17 69.76 -26.73
C THR A 319 -35.65 68.33 -27.00
N ASP A 320 -36.83 68.22 -27.60
CA ASP A 320 -37.41 67.03 -28.22
C ASP A 320 -36.39 66.34 -29.16
N ASP A 321 -35.65 65.34 -28.67
CA ASP A 321 -34.85 64.46 -29.52
C ASP A 321 -34.74 63.03 -28.96
N THR A 322 -35.08 62.07 -29.80
CA THR A 322 -35.28 60.65 -29.52
C THR A 322 -33.97 59.84 -29.49
N THR A 323 -32.87 60.39 -28.99
CA THR A 323 -31.54 59.74 -29.00
C THR A 323 -31.04 59.29 -27.63
N TYR A 324 -31.76 59.61 -26.54
CA TYR A 324 -31.39 59.22 -25.16
C TYR A 324 -31.66 57.73 -24.82
N TYR A 325 -32.22 56.98 -25.76
CA TYR A 325 -32.40 55.52 -25.68
C TYR A 325 -31.74 54.81 -26.86
N ALA A 326 -30.63 55.36 -27.37
CA ALA A 326 -29.82 54.63 -28.32
C ALA A 326 -29.31 53.35 -27.63
N ASP A 327 -29.72 52.23 -28.18
CA ASP A 327 -29.28 50.88 -27.89
C ASP A 327 -28.67 50.42 -29.21
N LYS A 328 -27.37 50.67 -29.34
CA LYS A 328 -26.64 50.64 -30.62
C LYS A 328 -26.49 49.23 -31.13
N ASP A 329 -26.36 48.26 -30.23
CA ASP A 329 -26.25 46.85 -30.58
C ASP A 329 -27.59 46.11 -30.46
N GLY A 330 -28.58 46.67 -29.76
CA GLY A 330 -29.95 46.18 -29.71
C GLY A 330 -30.21 45.15 -28.62
N ASP A 331 -29.40 45.10 -27.56
CA ASP A 331 -29.52 44.10 -26.48
C ASP A 331 -30.59 44.42 -25.42
N GLY A 332 -31.23 45.59 -25.54
CA GLY A 332 -32.25 46.07 -24.63
C GLY A 332 -31.71 46.93 -23.49
N THR A 333 -30.40 47.14 -23.41
CA THR A 333 -29.73 48.05 -22.49
C THR A 333 -29.28 49.29 -23.25
N PRO A 334 -29.77 50.49 -22.89
CA PRO A 334 -29.30 51.71 -23.54
C PRO A 334 -27.79 51.89 -23.37
N ASP A 335 -27.11 52.40 -24.40
CA ASP A 335 -25.64 52.52 -24.50
C ASP A 335 -24.97 53.15 -23.26
N TYR A 336 -25.68 54.02 -22.52
CA TYR A 336 -25.16 54.69 -21.32
C TYR A 336 -25.17 53.80 -20.06
N LEU A 337 -26.01 52.75 -20.03
CA LEU A 337 -26.04 51.71 -18.99
C LEU A 337 -25.33 50.43 -19.43
N ASP A 338 -25.11 50.28 -20.73
CA ASP A 338 -24.37 49.17 -21.29
C ASP A 338 -22.86 49.43 -21.18
N LYS A 339 -22.16 48.58 -20.44
CA LYS A 339 -20.69 48.68 -20.35
C LYS A 339 -19.99 48.01 -21.54
N CYS A 340 -20.74 47.46 -22.48
CA CYS A 340 -20.32 46.92 -23.76
C CYS A 340 -21.24 47.37 -24.92
N PRO A 341 -21.35 48.68 -25.23
CA PRO A 341 -22.35 49.27 -26.15
C PRO A 341 -22.30 48.82 -27.63
N ASP A 342 -21.41 47.88 -27.96
CA ASP A 342 -21.17 47.36 -29.30
C ASP A 342 -21.29 45.82 -29.34
N ASP A 343 -21.56 45.16 -28.21
CA ASP A 343 -21.67 43.71 -28.06
C ASP A 343 -23.08 43.31 -27.61
N PRO A 344 -23.97 42.93 -28.54
CA PRO A 344 -25.37 42.68 -28.22
C PRO A 344 -25.60 41.41 -27.39
N SER A 345 -24.53 40.69 -27.05
CA SER A 345 -24.58 39.51 -26.20
C SER A 345 -24.20 39.81 -24.74
N LYS A 346 -23.73 41.02 -24.44
CA LYS A 346 -23.25 41.40 -23.11
C LYS A 346 -23.58 42.86 -22.78
N VAL A 347 -24.19 43.05 -21.62
CA VAL A 347 -24.37 44.38 -21.00
C VAL A 347 -23.18 44.82 -20.13
N SER A 348 -22.20 43.92 -19.94
CA SER A 348 -21.02 44.18 -19.11
C SER A 348 -19.79 43.39 -19.55
N PRO A 349 -18.56 43.95 -19.42
CA PRO A 349 -17.33 43.34 -19.93
C PRO A 349 -17.06 41.91 -19.45
N GLY A 350 -17.53 41.52 -18.27
CA GLY A 350 -17.17 40.21 -17.70
C GLY A 350 -15.65 40.05 -17.56
N SER A 351 -15.19 38.80 -17.60
CA SER A 351 -13.77 38.43 -17.44
C SER A 351 -12.99 38.50 -18.76
N CYS A 352 -13.67 38.33 -19.89
CA CYS A 352 -13.11 38.37 -21.24
C CYS A 352 -13.19 39.73 -21.93
N GLY A 353 -13.84 40.72 -21.30
CA GLY A 353 -14.17 41.98 -21.94
C GLY A 353 -15.39 41.89 -22.85
N CYS A 354 -15.66 43.01 -23.53
CA CYS A 354 -16.74 43.12 -24.51
C CYS A 354 -16.35 42.49 -25.85
N GLY A 355 -17.31 41.90 -26.56
CA GLY A 355 -17.16 41.27 -27.87
C GLY A 355 -16.65 39.83 -27.83
N VAL A 356 -16.37 39.28 -26.65
CA VAL A 356 -15.84 37.92 -26.44
C VAL A 356 -16.64 37.26 -25.33
N ALA A 357 -17.40 36.19 -25.64
CA ALA A 357 -18.21 35.50 -24.64
C ALA A 357 -17.34 34.98 -23.47
N ASP A 358 -17.84 35.10 -22.23
CA ASP A 358 -17.24 34.45 -21.05
C ASP A 358 -17.58 32.95 -21.03
N THR A 359 -17.43 32.29 -22.18
CA THR A 359 -17.64 30.84 -22.27
C THR A 359 -16.51 30.16 -21.53
N ASP A 360 -16.87 29.22 -20.68
CA ASP A 360 -15.96 28.34 -19.96
C ASP A 360 -16.30 26.91 -20.45
N THR A 361 -15.53 26.45 -21.43
CA THR A 361 -15.85 25.25 -22.22
C THR A 361 -15.71 23.96 -21.41
N ASP A 362 -14.79 23.91 -20.44
CA ASP A 362 -14.56 22.74 -19.59
C ASP A 362 -15.09 22.90 -18.15
N SER A 363 -15.59 24.10 -17.80
CA SER A 363 -16.24 24.40 -16.52
C SER A 363 -15.29 24.36 -15.32
N ASP A 364 -14.02 24.74 -15.50
CA ASP A 364 -13.05 24.84 -14.40
C ASP A 364 -13.14 26.16 -13.61
N GLY A 365 -13.97 27.09 -14.07
CA GLY A 365 -14.18 28.41 -13.49
C GLY A 365 -13.38 29.53 -14.17
N THR A 366 -12.55 29.22 -15.17
CA THR A 366 -11.76 30.16 -15.95
C THR A 366 -12.31 30.25 -17.38
N PRO A 367 -12.82 31.42 -17.81
CA PRO A 367 -13.33 31.57 -19.17
C PRO A 367 -12.24 31.35 -20.22
N ASP A 368 -12.61 30.77 -21.36
CA ASP A 368 -11.75 30.36 -22.48
C ASP A 368 -10.77 31.44 -22.97
N CYS A 369 -11.13 32.71 -22.80
CA CYS A 369 -10.29 33.85 -23.19
C CYS A 369 -9.05 34.05 -22.29
N ASN A 370 -9.14 33.61 -21.04
CA ASN A 370 -8.12 33.70 -20.01
C ASN A 370 -7.55 32.32 -19.65
N ASP A 371 -8.17 31.27 -20.16
CA ASP A 371 -7.71 29.90 -20.02
C ASP A 371 -6.84 29.48 -21.21
N LYS A 372 -5.58 29.15 -20.92
CA LYS A 372 -4.63 28.66 -21.92
C LYS A 372 -4.85 27.18 -22.26
N CYS A 373 -5.75 26.52 -21.54
CA CYS A 373 -6.10 25.12 -21.60
C CYS A 373 -7.62 24.92 -21.57
N SER A 374 -8.37 25.72 -22.35
CA SER A 374 -9.85 25.82 -22.43
C SER A 374 -10.67 24.56 -22.73
N LYS A 375 -10.10 23.36 -22.61
CA LYS A 375 -10.79 22.06 -22.71
C LYS A 375 -10.32 21.08 -21.63
N ASP A 376 -9.42 21.50 -20.76
CA ASP A 376 -8.82 20.70 -19.70
C ASP A 376 -9.28 21.22 -18.33
N PRO A 377 -10.35 20.64 -17.76
CA PRO A 377 -10.97 21.17 -16.55
C PRO A 377 -10.08 21.12 -15.30
N ASP A 378 -8.94 20.42 -15.38
CA ASP A 378 -8.00 20.28 -14.27
C ASP A 378 -6.84 21.31 -14.38
N LYS A 379 -6.76 22.10 -15.45
CA LYS A 379 -5.67 23.06 -15.69
C LYS A 379 -6.12 24.32 -16.41
N VAL A 380 -5.79 25.48 -15.83
CA VAL A 380 -5.90 26.80 -16.48
C VAL A 380 -4.66 27.20 -17.30
N SER A 381 -3.59 26.40 -17.23
CA SER A 381 -2.34 26.67 -17.93
C SER A 381 -1.60 25.39 -18.33
N PRO A 382 -0.87 25.37 -19.46
CA PRO A 382 -0.31 24.13 -20.01
C PRO A 382 0.71 23.43 -19.12
N GLY A 383 1.36 24.10 -18.16
CA GLY A 383 2.42 23.46 -17.38
C GLY A 383 3.58 22.92 -18.25
N SER A 384 4.28 21.91 -17.75
CA SER A 384 5.41 21.27 -18.44
C SER A 384 4.95 20.15 -19.38
N CYS A 385 3.83 19.50 -19.07
CA CYS A 385 3.25 18.41 -19.87
C CYS A 385 2.26 18.88 -20.95
N GLY A 386 1.89 20.16 -20.96
CA GLY A 386 0.81 20.66 -21.80
C GLY A 386 -0.58 20.47 -21.17
N CYS A 387 -1.60 20.90 -21.91
CA CYS A 387 -3.00 20.69 -21.54
C CYS A 387 -3.43 19.23 -21.79
N GLY A 388 -4.28 18.70 -20.93
CA GLY A 388 -4.90 17.37 -21.01
C GLY A 388 -4.02 16.23 -20.48
N VAL A 389 -2.86 16.55 -19.89
CA VAL A 389 -1.90 15.57 -19.37
C VAL A 389 -1.52 15.98 -17.96
N ALA A 390 -1.76 15.13 -16.97
CA ALA A 390 -1.42 15.44 -15.58
C ALA A 390 0.09 15.68 -15.39
N GLU A 391 0.45 16.59 -14.49
CA GLU A 391 1.85 16.81 -14.05
C GLU A 391 2.23 15.79 -12.97
N THR A 392 1.82 14.53 -13.16
CA THR A 392 2.17 13.45 -12.24
C THR A 392 3.66 13.21 -12.31
N ASP A 393 4.30 13.12 -11.16
CA ASP A 393 5.69 12.73 -10.98
C ASP A 393 5.65 11.49 -10.08
N THR A 394 5.78 10.32 -10.69
CA THR A 394 5.51 9.03 -10.03
C THR A 394 6.60 8.65 -9.02
N ASP A 395 7.84 9.08 -9.23
CA ASP A 395 8.97 8.80 -8.34
C ASP A 395 9.44 10.01 -7.50
N ASN A 396 8.90 11.20 -7.76
CA ASN A 396 9.13 12.45 -7.04
C ASN A 396 10.56 13.00 -7.21
N ASP A 397 11.15 12.83 -8.39
CA ASP A 397 12.48 13.35 -8.72
C ASP A 397 12.49 14.82 -9.18
N GLY A 398 11.30 15.38 -9.37
CA GLY A 398 11.07 16.75 -9.84
C GLY A 398 10.79 16.87 -11.34
N THR A 399 10.81 15.76 -12.08
CA THR A 399 10.47 15.70 -13.51
C THR A 399 9.16 14.95 -13.71
N PRO A 400 8.09 15.61 -14.20
CA PRO A 400 6.83 14.92 -14.40
C PRO A 400 6.94 13.83 -15.47
N ASP A 401 6.21 12.73 -15.28
CA ASP A 401 6.21 11.48 -16.07
C ASP A 401 6.14 11.70 -17.58
N CYS A 402 5.50 12.79 -18.02
CA CYS A 402 5.34 13.14 -19.43
C CYS A 402 6.67 13.55 -20.11
N ASN A 403 7.62 14.05 -19.33
CA ASN A 403 8.92 14.55 -19.74
C ASN A 403 10.06 13.70 -19.18
N ASP A 404 9.74 12.73 -18.33
CA ASP A 404 10.69 11.80 -17.75
C ASP A 404 10.79 10.53 -18.61
N LYS A 405 12.02 10.15 -18.99
CA LYS A 405 12.28 8.89 -19.69
C LYS A 405 12.37 7.70 -18.73
N CYS A 406 12.49 7.96 -17.44
CA CYS A 406 12.53 6.99 -16.37
C CYS A 406 11.54 7.31 -15.23
N PRO A 407 10.20 7.32 -15.49
CA PRO A 407 9.17 7.80 -14.55
C PRO A 407 8.98 7.03 -13.23
N LYS A 408 9.90 6.13 -12.88
CA LYS A 408 9.86 5.29 -11.68
C LYS A 408 11.22 5.20 -11.00
N ASP A 409 12.24 5.85 -11.55
CA ASP A 409 13.60 5.85 -11.03
C ASP A 409 13.98 7.27 -10.59
N PRO A 410 13.84 7.58 -9.28
CA PRO A 410 14.04 8.94 -8.80
C PRO A 410 15.50 9.42 -8.86
N ALA A 411 16.43 8.56 -9.26
CA ALA A 411 17.82 8.92 -9.47
C ALA A 411 18.11 9.38 -10.91
N LYS A 412 17.17 9.21 -11.86
CA LYS A 412 17.40 9.46 -13.28
C LYS A 412 16.16 10.01 -13.98
N THR A 413 16.39 11.07 -14.75
CA THR A 413 15.39 11.65 -15.67
C THR A 413 15.61 11.23 -17.14
N GLU A 414 16.75 10.61 -17.43
CA GLU A 414 17.09 10.04 -18.74
C GLU A 414 17.54 8.58 -18.58
N GLU A 415 17.25 7.74 -19.59
CA GLU A 415 17.57 6.30 -19.58
C GLU A 415 19.05 5.98 -19.35
N GLY A 416 19.97 6.89 -19.70
CA GLY A 416 21.40 6.61 -19.62
C GLY A 416 21.83 5.43 -20.50
N THR A 417 22.95 4.80 -20.17
CA THR A 417 23.49 3.64 -20.92
C THR A 417 23.04 2.32 -20.27
N CYS A 418 22.87 2.32 -18.95
CA CYS A 418 22.38 1.19 -18.15
C CYS A 418 20.86 1.07 -18.09
N GLY A 419 20.13 2.00 -18.69
CA GLY A 419 18.67 2.07 -18.56
C GLY A 419 18.22 2.71 -17.24
N CYS A 420 16.91 2.67 -17.00
CA CYS A 420 16.30 3.12 -15.76
C CYS A 420 16.45 2.07 -14.64
N GLY A 421 16.64 2.52 -13.40
CA GLY A 421 16.73 1.72 -12.18
C GLY A 421 18.14 1.21 -11.84
N VAL A 422 19.13 1.50 -12.69
CA VAL A 422 20.52 1.06 -12.52
C VAL A 422 21.44 2.24 -12.77
N ALA A 423 22.24 2.66 -11.78
CA ALA A 423 23.15 3.80 -11.92
C ALA A 423 24.18 3.57 -13.05
N ASP A 424 24.47 4.61 -13.85
CA ASP A 424 25.57 4.61 -14.82
C ASP A 424 26.92 4.89 -14.11
N THR A 425 27.15 4.22 -12.98
CA THR A 425 28.43 4.30 -12.26
C THR A 425 29.51 3.64 -13.11
N ASP A 426 30.69 4.24 -13.14
CA ASP A 426 31.91 3.73 -13.78
C ASP A 426 32.98 3.70 -12.67
N THR A 427 33.09 2.53 -12.04
CA THR A 427 33.83 2.34 -10.79
C THR A 427 35.34 2.43 -11.01
N ASP A 428 35.84 1.94 -12.13
CA ASP A 428 37.26 1.95 -12.45
C ASP A 428 37.69 3.15 -13.32
N GLY A 429 36.75 3.81 -13.99
CA GLY A 429 36.97 5.01 -14.78
C GLY A 429 37.45 4.73 -16.22
N ASP A 430 37.20 3.53 -16.77
CA ASP A 430 37.57 3.18 -18.14
C ASP A 430 36.64 3.80 -19.21
N GLY A 431 35.51 4.37 -18.77
CA GLY A 431 34.49 5.01 -19.61
C GLY A 431 33.34 4.09 -20.02
N ILE A 432 33.32 2.84 -19.56
CA ILE A 432 32.22 1.89 -19.69
C ILE A 432 31.51 1.80 -18.33
N PRO A 433 30.21 2.10 -18.25
CA PRO A 433 29.47 1.97 -16.99
C PRO A 433 29.46 0.53 -16.50
N ASP A 434 29.54 0.31 -15.18
CA ASP A 434 29.64 -0.97 -14.48
C ASP A 434 28.64 -2.03 -14.98
N CYS A 435 27.42 -1.61 -15.36
CA CYS A 435 26.38 -2.50 -15.87
C CYS A 435 26.73 -3.17 -17.21
N ASN A 436 27.63 -2.55 -17.98
CA ASN A 436 28.09 -2.97 -19.30
C ASN A 436 29.60 -3.26 -19.29
N ASP A 437 30.27 -3.07 -18.16
CA ASP A 437 31.68 -3.32 -18.00
C ASP A 437 31.89 -4.78 -17.54
N PRO A 438 32.54 -5.62 -18.36
CA PRO A 438 32.91 -6.97 -17.94
C PRO A 438 33.92 -6.98 -16.78
N CYS A 439 34.48 -5.84 -16.42
CA CYS A 439 35.66 -5.66 -15.60
C CYS A 439 35.53 -4.55 -14.55
N VAL A 440 34.42 -4.47 -13.82
CA VAL A 440 34.03 -3.34 -12.93
C VAL A 440 35.08 -2.73 -11.97
N ASP A 441 36.23 -3.37 -11.75
CA ASP A 441 37.33 -2.89 -10.90
C ASP A 441 38.69 -2.72 -11.66
N ASP A 442 38.74 -2.90 -12.99
CA ASP A 442 39.97 -2.94 -13.79
C ASP A 442 39.97 -1.94 -14.97
N PRO A 443 40.56 -0.75 -14.80
CA PRO A 443 40.46 0.37 -15.73
C PRO A 443 41.15 0.14 -17.09
N ASP A 444 41.86 -0.99 -17.26
CA ASP A 444 42.48 -1.39 -18.53
C ASP A 444 41.59 -2.38 -19.33
N ASN A 445 40.39 -2.73 -18.82
CA ASN A 445 39.46 -3.71 -19.39
C ASN A 445 40.14 -5.05 -19.72
N ALA A 446 41.06 -5.49 -18.85
CA ALA A 446 41.99 -6.58 -19.16
C ALA A 446 41.48 -7.96 -18.75
N CYS A 447 40.22 -8.10 -18.32
CA CYS A 447 39.65 -9.39 -17.95
C CYS A 447 39.37 -10.30 -19.15
N ASN A 448 39.58 -9.82 -20.39
CA ASN A 448 39.67 -10.64 -21.59
C ASN A 448 40.58 -9.99 -22.67
N GLY A 449 41.83 -9.69 -22.33
CA GLY A 449 42.84 -9.21 -23.27
C GLY A 449 43.59 -10.34 -23.99
N PRO A 450 43.83 -10.28 -25.33
CA PRO A 450 44.54 -11.31 -26.06
C PRO A 450 46.02 -11.35 -25.64
N GLY A 451 46.38 -12.33 -24.82
CA GLY A 451 47.78 -12.57 -24.44
C GLY A 451 48.02 -13.20 -23.07
N LEU A 452 47.00 -13.37 -22.23
CA LEU A 452 47.08 -14.20 -21.02
C LEU A 452 46.17 -15.44 -21.18
N PRO A 453 46.54 -16.58 -20.57
CA PRO A 453 45.79 -17.81 -20.77
C PRO A 453 44.41 -17.68 -20.16
N ASN A 454 43.42 -18.02 -20.97
CA ASN A 454 41.99 -17.89 -20.69
C ASN A 454 41.57 -19.01 -19.71
N ASP A 455 40.69 -18.69 -18.76
CA ASP A 455 40.05 -19.62 -17.81
C ASP A 455 38.56 -19.28 -17.87
N THR A 456 37.86 -19.91 -18.82
CA THR A 456 36.53 -19.50 -19.30
C THR A 456 35.43 -19.78 -18.29
N ASP A 457 35.59 -20.77 -17.41
CA ASP A 457 34.63 -21.11 -16.36
C ASP A 457 35.09 -20.72 -14.95
N GLY A 458 36.36 -20.33 -14.78
CA GLY A 458 36.88 -19.79 -13.53
C GLY A 458 37.12 -20.86 -12.46
N ASP A 459 37.34 -22.12 -12.85
CA ASP A 459 37.61 -23.21 -11.90
C ASP A 459 39.06 -23.25 -11.39
N GLY A 460 39.91 -22.37 -11.94
CA GLY A 460 41.31 -22.20 -11.57
C GLY A 460 42.28 -23.02 -12.44
N VAL A 461 41.80 -23.73 -13.47
CA VAL A 461 42.61 -24.36 -14.51
C VAL A 461 42.41 -23.63 -15.83
N LEU A 462 43.51 -23.29 -16.49
CA LEU A 462 43.47 -22.58 -17.76
C LEU A 462 42.84 -23.45 -18.85
N ASP A 463 42.05 -22.86 -19.76
CA ASP A 463 41.37 -23.52 -20.89
C ASP A 463 42.30 -24.45 -21.70
N SER A 464 43.59 -24.11 -21.79
CA SER A 464 44.58 -24.90 -22.53
C SER A 464 45.02 -26.19 -21.82
N GLU A 465 44.81 -26.25 -20.51
CA GLU A 465 45.15 -27.38 -19.62
C GLU A 465 43.89 -28.01 -19.00
N ASP A 466 42.72 -27.43 -19.23
CA ASP A 466 41.43 -27.90 -18.75
C ASP A 466 40.75 -28.86 -19.76
N GLY A 467 40.35 -30.03 -19.25
CA GLY A 467 39.57 -31.01 -20.01
C GLY A 467 38.10 -30.63 -20.19
N CYS A 468 37.59 -29.67 -19.40
CA CYS A 468 36.23 -29.15 -19.49
C CYS A 468 36.17 -27.61 -19.38
N PRO A 469 36.70 -26.85 -20.36
CA PRO A 469 36.87 -25.39 -20.30
C PRO A 469 35.61 -24.52 -20.14
N ASN A 470 34.44 -25.10 -19.89
CA ASN A 470 33.19 -24.36 -19.68
C ASN A 470 32.36 -24.95 -18.52
N ASP A 471 32.91 -25.89 -17.74
CA ASP A 471 32.26 -26.51 -16.58
C ASP A 471 33.04 -26.19 -15.30
N PRO A 472 32.59 -25.20 -14.50
CA PRO A 472 33.34 -24.73 -13.34
C PRO A 472 33.49 -25.76 -12.20
N ASN A 473 32.86 -26.93 -12.32
CA ASN A 473 32.91 -27.99 -11.32
C ASN A 473 33.81 -29.15 -11.73
N LYS A 474 34.39 -29.14 -12.93
CA LYS A 474 35.21 -30.22 -13.45
C LYS A 474 36.37 -29.69 -14.28
N THR A 475 37.58 -30.12 -13.90
CA THR A 475 38.80 -29.89 -14.70
C THR A 475 39.12 -31.02 -15.69
N GLN A 476 38.29 -32.08 -15.69
CA GLN A 476 38.45 -33.29 -16.52
C GLN A 476 37.07 -33.85 -16.91
N GLU A 477 36.95 -34.35 -18.14
CA GLU A 477 35.69 -34.85 -18.73
C GLU A 477 34.99 -35.97 -17.93
N GLY A 478 35.72 -36.74 -17.13
CA GLY A 478 35.13 -37.84 -16.37
C GLY A 478 34.48 -38.89 -17.28
N THR A 479 33.49 -39.63 -16.76
CA THR A 479 32.76 -40.67 -17.53
C THR A 479 31.44 -40.13 -18.09
N CYS A 480 30.81 -39.18 -17.38
CA CYS A 480 29.57 -38.50 -17.77
C CYS A 480 29.79 -37.28 -18.67
N GLY A 481 31.04 -36.91 -18.98
CA GLY A 481 31.35 -35.71 -19.74
C GLY A 481 31.42 -34.45 -18.87
N CYS A 482 31.67 -33.32 -19.54
CA CYS A 482 31.59 -31.99 -18.94
C CYS A 482 30.12 -31.57 -18.75
N GLY A 483 29.83 -30.83 -17.69
CA GLY A 483 28.52 -30.28 -17.33
C GLY A 483 27.59 -31.24 -16.58
N ILE A 484 28.01 -32.50 -16.37
CA ILE A 484 27.21 -33.53 -15.71
C ILE A 484 28.06 -34.23 -14.65
N ALA A 485 27.72 -34.12 -13.37
CA ALA A 485 28.48 -34.74 -12.28
C ALA A 485 28.61 -36.27 -12.44
N ASP A 486 29.81 -36.81 -12.20
CA ASP A 486 30.05 -38.27 -12.09
C ASP A 486 29.59 -38.77 -10.71
N THR A 487 28.31 -38.58 -10.42
CA THR A 487 27.67 -39.04 -9.18
C THR A 487 27.05 -40.41 -9.40
N ASP A 488 27.15 -41.28 -8.40
CA ASP A 488 26.41 -42.54 -8.28
C ASP A 488 25.56 -42.40 -7.01
N THR A 489 24.28 -42.03 -7.19
CA THR A 489 23.40 -41.60 -6.11
C THR A 489 23.01 -42.75 -5.18
N ASP A 490 22.90 -43.98 -5.69
CA ASP A 490 22.51 -45.16 -4.90
C ASP A 490 23.66 -46.13 -4.58
N ASN A 491 24.84 -45.89 -5.15
CA ASN A 491 26.09 -46.64 -4.95
C ASN A 491 26.05 -48.06 -5.50
N ASP A 492 25.35 -48.30 -6.61
CA ASP A 492 25.32 -49.60 -7.29
C ASP A 492 26.49 -49.85 -8.24
N GLY A 493 27.30 -48.81 -8.48
CA GLY A 493 28.46 -48.83 -9.35
C GLY A 493 28.22 -48.24 -10.74
N THR A 494 27.00 -47.81 -11.06
CA THR A 494 26.65 -47.12 -12.30
C THR A 494 26.41 -45.64 -12.00
N LEU A 495 27.12 -44.76 -12.70
CA LEU A 495 26.92 -43.32 -12.53
C LEU A 495 25.53 -42.92 -13.03
N ASP A 496 24.89 -41.96 -12.36
CA ASP A 496 23.54 -41.46 -12.61
C ASP A 496 23.29 -41.11 -14.10
N CYS A 497 24.33 -40.63 -14.80
CA CYS A 497 24.23 -40.26 -16.22
C CYS A 497 24.08 -41.47 -17.16
N ASN A 498 24.51 -42.64 -16.72
CA ASN A 498 24.47 -43.91 -17.45
C ASN A 498 23.51 -44.91 -16.80
N ASP A 499 22.82 -44.51 -15.74
CA ASP A 499 21.88 -45.32 -14.99
C ASP A 499 20.45 -44.92 -15.35
N LYS A 500 19.63 -45.88 -15.77
CA LYS A 500 18.20 -45.62 -16.03
C LYS A 500 17.36 -45.67 -14.74
N CYS A 501 17.94 -46.14 -13.65
CA CYS A 501 17.37 -46.15 -12.32
C CYS A 501 18.31 -45.55 -11.25
N PRO A 502 18.70 -44.25 -11.33
CA PRO A 502 19.74 -43.62 -10.47
C PRO A 502 19.47 -43.58 -8.95
N LYS A 503 18.43 -44.24 -8.45
CA LYS A 503 18.02 -44.27 -7.04
C LYS A 503 17.69 -45.67 -6.55
N ASP A 504 17.75 -46.68 -7.42
CA ASP A 504 17.47 -48.07 -7.09
C ASP A 504 18.75 -48.90 -7.16
N PRO A 505 19.41 -49.14 -6.02
CA PRO A 505 20.72 -49.80 -6.02
C PRO A 505 20.70 -51.28 -6.42
N ALA A 506 19.51 -51.82 -6.73
CA ALA A 506 19.34 -53.17 -7.22
C ALA A 506 19.19 -53.23 -8.76
N LYS A 507 19.07 -52.09 -9.45
CA LYS A 507 18.82 -52.04 -10.89
C LYS A 507 19.51 -50.85 -11.55
N THR A 508 20.17 -51.11 -12.67
CA THR A 508 20.74 -50.07 -13.56
C THR A 508 19.88 -49.81 -14.81
N GLU A 509 18.83 -50.60 -14.99
CA GLU A 509 17.91 -50.62 -16.13
C GLU A 509 16.47 -50.74 -15.61
N GLU A 510 15.52 -50.02 -16.22
CA GLU A 510 14.13 -49.95 -15.73
C GLU A 510 13.42 -51.31 -15.68
N GLY A 511 13.76 -52.26 -16.55
CA GLY A 511 13.06 -53.53 -16.62
C GLY A 511 11.57 -53.37 -16.98
N THR A 512 10.76 -54.38 -16.67
CA THR A 512 9.33 -54.42 -16.99
C THR A 512 8.47 -53.81 -15.89
N CYS A 513 8.94 -53.91 -14.64
CA CYS A 513 8.32 -53.36 -13.43
C CYS A 513 8.77 -51.93 -13.11
N GLY A 514 9.68 -51.36 -13.89
CA GLY A 514 10.31 -50.07 -13.59
C GLY A 514 11.34 -50.14 -12.46
N CYS A 515 11.86 -48.98 -12.07
CA CYS A 515 12.79 -48.85 -10.95
C CYS A 515 12.09 -49.03 -9.59
N GLY A 516 12.79 -49.60 -8.62
CA GLY A 516 12.36 -49.78 -7.24
C GLY A 516 11.52 -51.03 -6.98
N ILE A 517 11.20 -51.81 -8.01
CA ILE A 517 10.38 -53.02 -7.93
C ILE A 517 11.07 -54.13 -8.71
N ALA A 518 11.45 -55.23 -8.08
CA ALA A 518 12.11 -56.35 -8.76
C ALA A 518 11.22 -56.96 -9.86
N ASP A 519 11.82 -57.30 -11.01
CA ASP A 519 11.18 -58.07 -12.09
C ASP A 519 11.12 -59.57 -11.77
N THR A 520 10.83 -59.91 -10.51
CA THR A 520 10.67 -61.29 -10.08
C THR A 520 9.43 -61.87 -10.75
N ASP A 521 9.57 -63.07 -11.30
CA ASP A 521 8.48 -63.90 -11.83
C ASP A 521 8.46 -65.17 -10.96
N THR A 522 7.54 -65.21 -10.00
CA THR A 522 7.53 -66.20 -8.92
C THR A 522 7.15 -67.60 -9.42
N ASP A 523 6.31 -67.72 -10.44
CA ASP A 523 5.86 -69.00 -11.00
C ASP A 523 6.45 -69.34 -12.38
N ASN A 524 7.20 -68.41 -12.99
CA ASN A 524 7.93 -68.55 -14.25
C ASN A 524 7.03 -68.68 -15.48
N ASP A 525 5.89 -67.97 -15.49
CA ASP A 525 4.97 -67.95 -16.63
C ASP A 525 5.36 -66.92 -17.72
N GLY A 526 6.37 -66.08 -17.43
CA GLY A 526 6.88 -65.03 -18.29
C GLY A 526 6.35 -63.64 -17.96
N THR A 527 5.45 -63.50 -16.98
CA THR A 527 4.91 -62.22 -16.50
C THR A 527 5.48 -61.94 -15.12
N PRO A 528 6.23 -60.83 -14.93
CA PRO A 528 6.72 -60.46 -13.61
C PRO A 528 5.58 -60.21 -12.62
N ASP A 529 5.78 -60.57 -11.35
CA ASP A 529 4.81 -60.46 -10.25
C ASP A 529 4.13 -59.09 -10.13
N CYS A 530 4.81 -58.02 -10.56
CA CYS A 530 4.28 -56.66 -10.53
C CYS A 530 3.14 -56.42 -11.53
N ASN A 531 3.12 -57.20 -12.61
CA ASN A 531 2.17 -57.13 -13.72
C ASN A 531 1.32 -58.39 -13.84
N ASP A 532 1.56 -59.37 -12.98
CA ASP A 532 0.80 -60.61 -12.89
C ASP A 532 -0.27 -60.50 -11.79
N LYS A 533 -1.54 -60.73 -12.15
CA LYS A 533 -2.62 -60.77 -11.16
C LYS A 533 -2.73 -62.12 -10.46
N CYS A 534 -2.03 -63.12 -10.96
CA CYS A 534 -1.89 -64.44 -10.37
C CYS A 534 -0.41 -64.87 -10.20
N PRO A 535 0.42 -64.17 -9.39
CA PRO A 535 1.89 -64.38 -9.28
C PRO A 535 2.39 -65.75 -8.80
N LYS A 536 1.51 -66.74 -8.66
CA LYS A 536 1.82 -68.10 -8.19
C LYS A 536 1.15 -69.18 -9.05
N ASP A 537 0.36 -68.80 -10.03
CA ASP A 537 -0.32 -69.70 -10.95
C ASP A 537 0.30 -69.62 -12.35
N PRO A 538 1.22 -70.53 -12.71
CA PRO A 538 1.93 -70.44 -13.98
C PRO A 538 1.06 -70.70 -15.22
N ALA A 539 -0.23 -70.98 -15.03
CA ALA A 539 -1.19 -71.15 -16.12
C ALA A 539 -2.00 -69.86 -16.40
N LYS A 540 -1.94 -68.84 -15.54
CA LYS A 540 -2.75 -67.63 -15.64
C LYS A 540 -1.97 -66.39 -15.23
N THR A 541 -2.02 -65.35 -16.06
CA THR A 541 -1.52 -64.00 -15.73
C THR A 541 -2.62 -63.06 -15.21
N GLU A 542 -3.87 -63.51 -15.27
CA GLU A 542 -5.10 -62.77 -14.99
C GLU A 542 -6.04 -63.65 -14.15
N GLU A 543 -6.76 -63.08 -13.18
CA GLU A 543 -7.59 -63.86 -12.24
C GLU A 543 -8.66 -64.71 -12.94
N GLY A 544 -9.21 -64.26 -14.07
CA GLY A 544 -10.34 -64.94 -14.71
C GLY A 544 -11.58 -64.96 -13.80
N ASP A 545 -12.55 -65.81 -14.13
CA ASP A 545 -13.84 -65.90 -13.42
C ASP A 545 -13.75 -66.84 -12.20
N CYS A 546 -12.89 -67.85 -12.27
CA CYS A 546 -12.61 -68.81 -11.20
C CYS A 546 -11.49 -68.37 -10.25
N GLY A 547 -10.87 -67.22 -10.49
CA GLY A 547 -9.68 -66.77 -9.78
C GLY A 547 -8.41 -67.55 -10.17
N CYS A 548 -7.32 -67.28 -9.47
CA CYS A 548 -6.03 -67.95 -9.67
C CYS A 548 -6.04 -69.40 -9.13
N GLY A 549 -5.35 -70.30 -9.83
CA GLY A 549 -5.14 -71.70 -9.45
C GLY A 549 -6.25 -72.66 -9.88
N ILE A 550 -7.31 -72.15 -10.52
CA ILE A 550 -8.45 -72.93 -11.01
C ILE A 550 -8.71 -72.52 -12.46
N ALA A 551 -8.68 -73.46 -13.41
CA ALA A 551 -8.94 -73.14 -14.81
C ALA A 551 -10.38 -72.63 -15.02
N ASP A 552 -10.57 -71.61 -15.87
CA ASP A 552 -11.88 -71.12 -16.32
C ASP A 552 -12.46 -72.04 -17.41
N THR A 553 -12.41 -73.35 -17.16
CA THR A 553 -13.01 -74.34 -18.06
C THR A 553 -14.52 -74.20 -17.99
N ASP A 554 -15.16 -74.20 -19.15
CA ASP A 554 -16.60 -74.26 -19.33
C ASP A 554 -16.87 -75.55 -20.12
N THR A 555 -17.17 -76.61 -19.38
CA THR A 555 -17.19 -77.98 -19.88
C THR A 555 -18.34 -78.21 -20.86
N ASP A 556 -19.51 -77.62 -20.58
CA ASP A 556 -20.71 -77.74 -21.41
C ASP A 556 -20.91 -76.58 -22.41
N ASN A 557 -20.11 -75.52 -22.30
CA ASN A 557 -20.10 -74.33 -23.15
C ASN A 557 -21.37 -73.47 -23.03
N ASP A 558 -21.96 -73.41 -21.83
CA ASP A 558 -23.14 -72.59 -21.54
C ASP A 558 -22.80 -71.09 -21.33
N GLY A 559 -21.51 -70.79 -21.18
CA GLY A 559 -20.98 -69.45 -20.91
C GLY A 559 -20.65 -69.20 -19.43
N THR A 560 -20.89 -70.17 -18.55
CA THR A 560 -20.54 -70.15 -17.13
C THR A 560 -19.40 -71.14 -16.89
N PRO A 561 -18.26 -70.72 -16.34
CA PRO A 561 -17.17 -71.65 -16.07
C PRO A 561 -17.54 -72.61 -14.93
N ASP A 562 -17.07 -73.85 -15.01
CA ASP A 562 -17.39 -74.99 -14.14
C ASP A 562 -17.33 -74.67 -12.64
N CYS A 563 -16.42 -73.78 -12.24
CA CYS A 563 -16.24 -73.38 -10.84
C CYS A 563 -17.42 -72.57 -10.27
N SER A 564 -18.19 -71.94 -11.17
CA SER A 564 -19.33 -71.07 -10.88
C SER A 564 -20.63 -71.61 -11.47
N ASP A 565 -20.57 -72.70 -12.22
CA ASP A 565 -21.73 -73.38 -12.76
C ASP A 565 -22.29 -74.35 -11.71
N PRO A 566 -23.55 -74.19 -11.27
CA PRO A 566 -24.19 -75.20 -10.43
C PRO A 566 -24.26 -76.58 -11.12
N CYS A 567 -24.30 -76.64 -12.47
CA CYS A 567 -24.52 -77.86 -13.24
C CYS A 567 -23.52 -77.94 -14.42
N PRO A 568 -22.20 -78.13 -14.17
CA PRO A 568 -21.08 -77.92 -15.12
C PRO A 568 -21.05 -78.81 -16.38
N ASP A 569 -21.94 -79.80 -16.46
CA ASP A 569 -22.01 -80.76 -17.57
C ASP A 569 -23.32 -80.59 -18.38
N ASP A 570 -24.21 -79.66 -18.01
CA ASP A 570 -25.51 -79.43 -18.64
C ASP A 570 -25.69 -77.98 -19.12
N PRO A 571 -25.61 -77.74 -20.45
CA PRO A 571 -25.63 -76.40 -21.02
C PRO A 571 -27.00 -75.71 -20.95
N GLU A 572 -28.02 -76.38 -20.42
CA GLU A 572 -29.35 -75.80 -20.18
C GLU A 572 -29.57 -75.42 -18.70
N ASN A 573 -28.61 -75.72 -17.82
CA ASN A 573 -28.65 -75.49 -16.39
C ASN A 573 -29.93 -76.04 -15.73
N LYS A 574 -30.31 -77.26 -16.12
CA LYS A 574 -31.49 -78.02 -15.66
C LYS A 574 -31.05 -79.36 -15.12
N CYS A 575 -30.23 -79.31 -14.09
CA CYS A 575 -29.96 -80.44 -13.23
C CYS A 575 -31.27 -81.05 -12.73
N ASP A 576 -31.36 -82.35 -12.90
CA ASP A 576 -32.39 -83.25 -12.37
C ASP A 576 -31.59 -84.39 -11.74
N SER A 577 -31.23 -84.20 -10.47
CA SER A 577 -30.25 -84.99 -9.74
C SER A 577 -30.72 -86.44 -9.56
N ASP A 578 -32.03 -86.67 -9.52
CA ASP A 578 -32.62 -88.00 -9.38
C ASP A 578 -33.26 -88.56 -10.67
N ASN A 579 -33.41 -87.75 -11.70
CA ASN A 579 -33.97 -88.07 -13.02
C ASN A 579 -35.47 -88.44 -13.01
N ASP A 580 -36.27 -87.82 -12.16
CA ASP A 580 -37.72 -88.00 -12.15
C ASP A 580 -38.48 -87.17 -13.21
N GLY A 581 -37.75 -86.28 -13.88
CA GLY A 581 -38.26 -85.41 -14.94
C GLY A 581 -38.65 -84.01 -14.48
N ILE A 582 -38.39 -83.63 -13.22
CA ILE A 582 -38.47 -82.27 -12.71
C ILE A 582 -37.05 -81.80 -12.33
N SER A 583 -36.68 -80.60 -12.78
CA SER A 583 -35.36 -80.05 -12.43
C SER A 583 -35.28 -79.68 -10.95
N ASP A 584 -34.10 -79.82 -10.35
CA ASP A 584 -33.83 -79.62 -8.91
C ASP A 584 -34.35 -78.27 -8.38
N ASP A 585 -34.32 -77.22 -9.21
CA ASP A 585 -34.82 -75.88 -8.86
C ASP A 585 -36.35 -75.80 -8.71
N LYS A 586 -37.07 -76.81 -9.20
CA LYS A 586 -38.54 -76.95 -9.16
C LYS A 586 -39.00 -78.20 -8.44
N ASP A 587 -38.07 -79.04 -7.98
CA ASP A 587 -38.36 -80.20 -7.18
C ASP A 587 -38.23 -79.88 -5.68
N ALA A 588 -39.26 -80.19 -4.88
CA ALA A 588 -39.19 -79.99 -3.43
C ALA A 588 -38.50 -81.15 -2.71
N CYS A 589 -38.16 -82.19 -3.45
CA CYS A 589 -37.38 -83.38 -3.10
C CYS A 589 -36.34 -83.71 -4.19
N PRO A 590 -35.36 -82.84 -4.48
CA PRO A 590 -34.46 -82.96 -5.65
C PRO A 590 -33.61 -84.24 -5.79
N ASP A 591 -33.59 -85.08 -4.75
CA ASP A 591 -32.78 -86.31 -4.69
C ASP A 591 -33.65 -87.58 -4.56
N ASP A 592 -34.97 -87.47 -4.56
CA ASP A 592 -35.92 -88.60 -4.43
C ASP A 592 -36.73 -88.80 -5.72
N PRO A 593 -36.33 -89.75 -6.60
CA PRO A 593 -36.93 -89.86 -7.91
C PRO A 593 -38.38 -90.37 -7.89
N ASP A 594 -38.85 -90.82 -6.73
CA ASP A 594 -40.22 -91.30 -6.54
C ASP A 594 -41.16 -90.19 -6.00
N LYS A 595 -40.62 -89.02 -5.63
CA LYS A 595 -41.41 -87.91 -5.08
C LYS A 595 -40.87 -86.55 -5.51
N THR A 596 -41.76 -85.74 -6.07
CA THR A 596 -41.47 -84.33 -6.37
C THR A 596 -41.84 -83.36 -5.23
N GLU A 597 -42.49 -83.88 -4.17
CA GLU A 597 -42.98 -83.11 -3.01
C GLU A 597 -42.87 -83.95 -1.72
N PRO A 598 -42.46 -83.38 -0.57
CA PRO A 598 -42.10 -84.15 0.63
C PRO A 598 -43.21 -85.02 1.23
N GLY A 599 -44.49 -84.73 1.00
CA GLY A 599 -45.58 -85.49 1.63
C GLY A 599 -45.53 -85.44 3.17
N ILE A 600 -46.05 -86.47 3.84
CA ILE A 600 -46.14 -86.52 5.32
C ILE A 600 -44.84 -87.08 5.92
N CYS A 601 -44.22 -88.04 5.25
CA CYS A 601 -42.98 -88.71 5.65
C CYS A 601 -41.70 -87.98 5.21
N GLY A 602 -41.82 -86.87 4.47
CA GLY A 602 -40.68 -86.21 3.84
C GLY A 602 -40.23 -86.89 2.55
N CYS A 603 -39.21 -86.31 1.93
CA CYS A 603 -38.52 -86.88 0.77
C CYS A 603 -37.73 -88.14 1.17
N GLY A 604 -37.61 -89.10 0.26
CA GLY A 604 -36.87 -90.35 0.39
C GLY A 604 -37.61 -91.48 1.10
N VAL A 605 -38.86 -91.26 1.53
CA VAL A 605 -39.65 -92.23 2.31
C VAL A 605 -41.10 -92.26 1.83
N ALA A 606 -41.57 -93.39 1.30
CA ALA A 606 -42.94 -93.52 0.79
C ALA A 606 -44.01 -93.25 1.86
N ASP A 607 -45.04 -92.47 1.52
CA ASP A 607 -46.21 -92.21 2.37
C ASP A 607 -47.17 -93.42 2.33
N ILE A 608 -46.80 -94.52 2.98
CA ILE A 608 -47.61 -95.74 3.08
C ILE A 608 -48.02 -95.98 4.53
N ASP A 609 -49.29 -96.35 4.73
CA ASP A 609 -49.82 -96.90 5.97
C ASP A 609 -50.10 -98.39 5.69
N SER A 610 -49.17 -99.24 6.09
CA SER A 610 -49.15 -100.65 5.69
C SER A 610 -50.15 -101.49 6.46
N ASP A 611 -50.48 -101.13 7.70
CA ASP A 611 -51.40 -101.91 8.54
C ASP A 611 -52.83 -101.33 8.60
N GLY A 612 -53.01 -100.12 8.07
CA GLY A 612 -54.28 -99.45 7.84
C GLY A 612 -54.89 -98.85 9.09
N ASP A 613 -54.08 -98.53 10.11
CA ASP A 613 -54.55 -97.93 11.36
C ASP A 613 -54.81 -96.40 11.26
N GLY A 614 -54.35 -95.78 10.16
CA GLY A 614 -54.48 -94.36 9.86
C GLY A 614 -53.23 -93.52 10.17
N ILE A 615 -52.13 -94.12 10.62
CA ILE A 615 -50.81 -93.50 10.82
C ILE A 615 -49.85 -94.05 9.77
N PHE A 616 -49.06 -93.18 9.12
CA PHE A 616 -48.07 -93.61 8.13
C PHE A 616 -46.88 -94.31 8.78
N ASP A 617 -46.35 -95.35 8.15
CA ASP A 617 -45.29 -96.24 8.65
C ASP A 617 -44.04 -95.45 9.12
N CYS A 618 -43.72 -94.32 8.48
CA CYS A 618 -42.59 -93.46 8.84
C CYS A 618 -42.74 -92.78 10.22
N ASN A 619 -43.95 -92.76 10.76
CA ASN A 619 -44.30 -92.16 12.04
C ASN A 619 -44.62 -93.21 13.11
N GLU A 620 -44.34 -94.49 12.83
CA GLU A 620 -44.38 -95.57 13.80
C GLU A 620 -42.98 -95.85 14.39
N ASP A 621 -42.76 -95.47 15.64
CA ASP A 621 -41.53 -95.81 16.37
C ASP A 621 -41.58 -97.27 16.89
N ASP A 622 -41.43 -98.27 16.00
CA ASP A 622 -41.34 -99.66 16.44
C ASP A 622 -39.90 -100.10 16.75
N SER A 623 -39.76 -100.66 17.95
CA SER A 623 -38.51 -100.92 18.65
C SER A 623 -38.30 -102.42 18.77
N SER A 624 -37.89 -103.11 17.68
CA SER A 624 -37.07 -104.34 17.75
C SER A 624 -36.84 -105.02 16.39
N SER A 625 -35.59 -105.05 15.92
CA SER A 625 -34.90 -106.31 15.54
C SER A 625 -33.54 -106.02 14.87
N SER A 626 -32.51 -106.71 15.36
CA SER A 626 -31.10 -106.53 15.00
C SER A 626 -30.70 -107.31 13.73
N ASN A 627 -29.86 -106.72 12.88
CA ASN A 627 -28.92 -107.48 12.04
C ASN A 627 -27.48 -107.10 12.44
N CYS A 628 -26.58 -108.01 12.84
CA CYS A 628 -26.02 -109.17 12.13
C CYS A 628 -24.97 -108.74 11.07
N PHE A 629 -23.68 -108.83 11.50
CA PHE A 629 -22.42 -109.08 10.77
C PHE A 629 -21.81 -107.98 9.86
N ILE A 630 -20.72 -107.32 10.29
CA ILE A 630 -19.27 -107.63 10.12
C ILE A 630 -18.81 -107.74 8.63
N ASN A 631 -18.15 -106.73 8.07
CA ASN A 631 -16.68 -106.59 7.97
C ASN A 631 -16.25 -105.40 7.07
N THR A 632 -15.50 -104.44 7.62
CA THR A 632 -14.46 -103.72 6.86
C THR A 632 -13.29 -103.49 7.81
N ALA A 633 -12.15 -104.12 7.51
CA ALA A 633 -10.90 -103.94 8.21
C ALA A 633 -9.83 -103.46 7.22
N ALA A 634 -9.35 -102.23 7.40
CA ALA A 634 -7.96 -101.84 7.24
C ALA A 634 -7.82 -100.36 7.62
N HIS A 635 -6.72 -100.05 8.29
CA HIS A 635 -6.57 -99.00 9.28
C HIS A 635 -5.24 -98.28 9.01
N SER A 636 -5.22 -96.94 9.16
CA SER A 636 -4.13 -96.05 9.62
C SER A 636 -4.31 -94.68 8.94
N SER A 637 -4.42 -93.52 9.60
CA SER A 637 -3.91 -93.11 10.92
C SER A 637 -4.81 -92.06 11.61
N MET A 638 -4.91 -92.19 12.93
CA MET A 638 -5.66 -91.38 13.92
C MET A 638 -5.10 -89.98 14.19
N GLY A 639 -5.98 -89.11 14.74
CA GLY A 639 -5.65 -87.97 15.59
C GLY A 639 -6.70 -86.85 15.57
N MET A 640 -7.98 -87.11 15.84
CA MET A 640 -8.68 -86.99 17.15
C MET A 640 -9.08 -85.55 17.55
N LEU A 641 -10.36 -85.44 17.91
CA LEU A 641 -11.22 -84.27 18.03
C LEU A 641 -11.65 -84.08 19.50
N SER A 642 -12.12 -82.86 19.81
CA SER A 642 -13.24 -82.53 20.72
C SER A 642 -12.96 -82.18 22.19
N GLY A 643 -13.19 -80.90 22.51
CA GLY A 643 -14.36 -80.44 23.28
C GLY A 643 -14.33 -80.53 24.82
N ILE A 644 -14.80 -79.46 25.51
CA ILE A 644 -15.91 -79.47 26.49
C ILE A 644 -15.99 -78.20 27.44
N PHE A 645 -17.22 -77.64 27.53
CA PHE A 645 -18.00 -76.93 28.61
C PHE A 645 -17.57 -75.62 29.34
N SER A 646 -18.29 -74.52 29.00
CA SER A 646 -19.24 -73.63 29.74
C SER A 646 -19.06 -73.02 31.16
N PHE A 647 -19.74 -71.85 31.30
CA PHE A 647 -20.36 -71.13 32.45
C PHE A 647 -19.53 -70.05 33.20
N LEU A 648 -19.99 -68.85 33.62
CA LEU A 648 -21.30 -68.15 33.73
C LEU A 648 -21.08 -66.64 34.16
N ALA A 649 -21.98 -65.73 33.74
CA ALA A 649 -22.57 -64.54 34.43
C ALA A 649 -21.93 -63.12 34.59
N VAL A 650 -22.62 -62.13 33.95
CA VAL A 650 -23.41 -61.00 34.55
C VAL A 650 -22.83 -59.57 34.75
N CYS A 651 -23.58 -58.60 34.17
CA CYS A 651 -23.86 -57.17 34.49
C CYS A 651 -22.96 -55.98 34.06
N ILE A 652 -23.49 -55.22 33.07
CA ILE A 652 -23.83 -53.78 33.02
C ILE A 652 -22.89 -52.73 33.67
N GLY A 653 -22.43 -51.76 32.86
CA GLY A 653 -22.64 -50.32 33.14
C GLY A 653 -21.45 -49.35 33.15
N ILE A 654 -21.43 -48.44 32.16
CA ILE A 654 -21.23 -46.97 32.29
C ILE A 654 -19.80 -46.39 32.43
N SER A 655 -19.38 -45.70 31.35
CA SER A 655 -18.92 -44.27 31.27
C SER A 655 -17.45 -43.84 31.53
N VAL A 656 -16.88 -43.30 30.43
CA VAL A 656 -16.25 -41.95 30.25
C VAL A 656 -15.09 -41.49 31.15
N ARG A 657 -13.97 -41.17 30.45
CA ARG A 657 -12.87 -40.21 30.76
C ARG A 657 -12.09 -40.48 32.06
N LYS A 658 -10.77 -40.27 32.14
CA LYS A 658 -9.98 -39.15 31.63
C LYS A 658 -8.49 -39.45 31.89
N ASP A 659 -7.65 -38.78 31.12
CA ASP A 659 -6.36 -38.23 31.54
C ASP A 659 -5.16 -39.18 31.78
N ARG A 660 -4.26 -39.12 30.78
CA ARG A 660 -2.93 -38.46 30.86
C ARG A 660 -1.75 -39.25 31.46
N ILE A 661 -0.60 -38.95 30.85
CA ILE A 661 0.77 -38.96 31.39
C ILE A 661 1.61 -40.22 31.08
N SER A 662 2.36 -40.08 29.98
CA SER A 662 3.83 -39.97 29.96
C SER A 662 4.69 -41.23 30.06
N LYS A 663 5.49 -41.36 28.99
CA LYS A 663 6.91 -41.76 28.92
C LYS A 663 7.27 -43.18 29.36
N LYS A 664 7.78 -43.94 28.39
CA LYS A 664 9.23 -43.96 28.19
C LYS A 664 9.57 -43.85 26.72
#